data_AF-A0A2H1EB58-F1
#
_entry.id   AF-A0A2H1EB58-F1
#
_cell.length_a   1.000
_cell.length_b   1.000
_cell.length_c   1.000
_cell.angle_alpha   90.00
_cell.angle_beta   90.00
_cell.angle_gamma   90.00
#
_symmetry.space_group_name_H-M   'P 1'
#
loop_
_entity.id
_entity.type
_entity.pdbx_description
1 polymer ?
#
loop_
_entity_poly.entity_id
_entity_poly.type
_entity_poly.pdbx_seq_one_letter_code
_entity_poly.pdbx_strand_id
1 'polypeptide(L)'
;MMKKRDFILVFFVMHFCSMMYAQKSDYEKIMDNVRAGVWSATPSNLTTFDTSVDTDLSTMKTDGSWTGIDYTDTSGTLWKPFEHLKRLKKLATAYTLSGSKHYQSATLFPKIEESLKYWGSYTTKSTNWWWNEIASPKELGVVLILLRDGASKIPSAVETPLLTQMASGRTPDKEGLGANKIDIATHYVYRGVLTQDATVLKTGVDEAFLSIALTDDEEGLQHDYSFRQHGPQMAIFSYGAVFLKEELSAISLLQGTSYALQKNKLDALIQYARNTVLKIFRGKYADFSTVGRGISRKDATKGTSFVKTIEKLKTLDPTNAAEYEAAIKRLKGTQGADYMITDAHNQFWRSDYTVHSRKGYSFSVRTSSTRVKKTENGNKENLKGNYLADGGSAIRVDGDEYDNIFPVWDWNKVPGVTVPELATLTLPAQWGVLGKSTFTGGVSDGKYGATAYKQEEYNTPSKKGWFFFDDEVVCLGAEISSTATESVSSTVNQSLLKGDVIVSEKGSATMVSKGKHGKTGANWILHNKIGYVFPQGGNIMLSNQSESGTWKSINDARPNTAVNKEVFKLWIDHGTTPMNASYAYIVVPNTADASAMQSYNQSNIVIEENTGNIQAVKHTGLDMLQVIFYEAGTYNKNGITIEVDQPCIMLLKKISTTSVEVHVADPTQKVATINAFIEVSGVSNSRHLQFTMPTNSSAGSSTSLTLDVNSPVKVAPSPYTGNTSVQRANIPLKLKKDMQVYLEENTNMLVLSSINHLKKVEITGINGRVAASYDRLNVYDMNIDMSNYPKGVYIVRILDEKNQLITEKVLKI
;
A
#
# COMPACT_ATOMS: atom_id res chain seq x y z
N MET A 1 30.09 -76.83 32.56
CA MET A 1 29.83 -75.38 32.76
C MET A 1 30.64 -74.60 31.75
N MET A 2 30.11 -73.47 31.26
CA MET A 2 30.53 -72.69 30.07
C MET A 2 29.93 -73.14 28.72
N LYS A 3 29.53 -72.11 27.97
CA LYS A 3 29.10 -72.07 26.56
C LYS A 3 27.61 -72.28 26.22
N LYS A 4 26.72 -71.72 27.05
CA LYS A 4 25.41 -71.18 26.58
C LYS A 4 25.36 -69.64 26.56
N ARG A 5 26.44 -68.94 26.97
CA ARG A 5 26.57 -67.47 26.95
C ARG A 5 27.05 -66.92 25.60
N ASP A 6 27.69 -67.74 24.76
CA ASP A 6 28.37 -67.24 23.56
C ASP A 6 27.46 -67.18 22.32
N PHE A 7 26.33 -67.89 22.30
CA PHE A 7 25.40 -67.88 21.16
C PHE A 7 24.40 -66.72 21.18
N ILE A 8 24.04 -66.24 22.39
CA ILE A 8 23.14 -65.08 22.54
C ILE A 8 23.92 -63.77 22.33
N LEU A 9 25.21 -63.72 22.66
CA LEU A 9 26.04 -62.54 22.42
C LEU A 9 26.30 -62.31 20.92
N VAL A 10 26.46 -63.38 20.14
CA VAL A 10 26.71 -63.29 18.69
C VAL A 10 25.43 -62.93 17.90
N PHE A 11 24.25 -63.35 18.36
CA PHE A 11 22.97 -62.92 17.75
C PHE A 11 22.55 -61.49 18.13
N PHE A 12 22.90 -61.02 19.34
CA PHE A 12 22.67 -59.62 19.73
C PHE A 12 23.65 -58.64 19.06
N VAL A 13 24.88 -59.07 18.76
CA VAL A 13 25.87 -58.22 18.07
C VAL A 13 25.63 -58.16 16.55
N MET A 14 25.07 -59.21 15.92
CA MET A 14 24.72 -59.15 14.48
C MET A 14 23.41 -58.39 14.17
N HIS A 15 22.48 -58.26 15.13
CA HIS A 15 21.29 -57.42 14.96
C HIS A 15 21.52 -55.93 15.27
N PHE A 16 22.68 -55.55 15.82
CA PHE A 16 23.07 -54.15 16.01
C PHE A 16 23.98 -53.60 14.90
N CYS A 17 24.39 -54.43 13.93
CA CYS A 17 25.21 -54.01 12.78
C CYS A 17 24.41 -53.85 11.47
N SER A 18 23.08 -53.89 11.51
CA SER A 18 22.24 -53.50 10.38
C SER A 18 21.41 -52.26 10.75
N MET A 19 21.76 -51.14 10.09
CA MET A 19 21.15 -49.81 10.17
C MET A 19 21.54 -48.89 11.34
N MET A 20 22.83 -48.70 11.59
CA MET A 20 23.30 -47.33 11.84
C MET A 20 23.42 -46.64 10.48
N TYR A 21 22.30 -46.21 9.89
CA TYR A 21 22.39 -45.12 8.93
C TYR A 21 22.90 -43.92 9.73
N ALA A 22 24.12 -43.47 9.46
CA ALA A 22 24.62 -42.22 10.04
C ALA A 22 23.57 -41.14 9.75
N GLN A 23 22.94 -40.61 10.80
CA GLN A 23 21.94 -39.57 10.65
C GLN A 23 22.63 -38.38 9.97
N LYS A 24 22.14 -38.01 8.77
CA LYS A 24 22.70 -36.87 8.02
C LYS A 24 22.78 -35.64 8.91
N SER A 25 23.92 -34.96 8.86
CA SER A 25 24.11 -33.68 9.53
C SER A 25 23.13 -32.64 8.97
N ASP A 26 22.87 -31.57 9.73
CA ASP A 26 22.04 -30.48 9.22
C ASP A 26 22.67 -29.81 7.99
N TYR A 27 24.01 -29.75 7.90
CA TYR A 27 24.72 -29.29 6.70
C TYR A 27 24.34 -30.11 5.46
N GLU A 28 24.37 -31.44 5.56
CA GLU A 28 24.03 -32.34 4.45
C GLU A 28 22.55 -32.24 4.07
N LYS A 29 21.66 -32.20 5.06
CA LYS A 29 20.21 -32.05 4.81
C LYS A 29 19.88 -30.74 4.11
N ILE A 30 20.47 -29.62 4.53
CA ILE A 30 20.26 -28.32 3.89
C ILE A 30 20.76 -28.36 2.44
N MET A 31 21.96 -28.92 2.20
CA MET A 31 22.47 -29.08 0.83
C MET A 31 21.57 -29.98 -0.03
N ASP A 32 21.05 -31.08 0.53
CA ASP A 32 20.07 -31.94 -0.14
C ASP A 32 18.80 -31.18 -0.52
N ASN A 33 18.26 -30.35 0.39
CA ASN A 33 17.08 -29.54 0.15
C ASN A 33 17.31 -28.51 -0.97
N VAL A 34 18.50 -27.86 -1.02
CA VAL A 34 18.87 -26.97 -2.14
C VAL A 34 18.86 -27.74 -3.47
N ARG A 35 19.52 -28.90 -3.52
CA ARG A 35 19.60 -29.73 -4.72
C ARG A 35 18.23 -30.17 -5.19
N ALA A 36 17.42 -30.72 -4.29
CA ALA A 36 16.05 -31.13 -4.58
C ALA A 36 15.21 -29.96 -5.12
N GLY A 37 15.37 -28.76 -4.55
CA GLY A 37 14.71 -27.54 -5.04
C GLY A 37 15.11 -27.16 -6.47
N VAL A 38 16.40 -27.24 -6.81
CA VAL A 38 16.89 -26.96 -8.17
C VAL A 38 16.42 -28.02 -9.16
N TRP A 39 16.58 -29.30 -8.82
CA TRP A 39 16.22 -30.42 -9.69
C TRP A 39 14.71 -30.45 -9.98
N SER A 40 13.86 -30.26 -8.97
CA SER A 40 12.40 -30.21 -9.16
C SER A 40 11.93 -28.99 -9.95
N ALA A 41 12.71 -27.90 -9.96
CA ALA A 41 12.42 -26.72 -10.78
C ALA A 41 12.90 -26.86 -12.24
N THR A 42 13.74 -27.87 -12.54
CA THR A 42 14.24 -28.14 -13.89
C THR A 42 13.12 -28.74 -14.75
N PRO A 43 12.97 -28.36 -16.04
CA PRO A 43 11.94 -28.92 -16.90
C PRO A 43 11.99 -30.45 -16.95
N SER A 44 10.83 -31.10 -16.91
CA SER A 44 10.72 -32.56 -17.01
C SER A 44 11.18 -33.11 -18.36
N ASN A 45 11.11 -32.29 -19.43
CA ASN A 45 11.71 -32.61 -20.72
C ASN A 45 13.21 -32.31 -20.69
N LEU A 46 13.99 -33.33 -20.31
CA LEU A 46 15.45 -33.23 -20.21
C LEU A 46 16.14 -33.05 -21.57
N THR A 47 15.54 -33.50 -22.68
CA THR A 47 16.12 -33.30 -24.02
C THR A 47 16.23 -31.82 -24.38
N THR A 48 15.18 -31.03 -24.14
CA THR A 48 15.20 -29.58 -24.37
C THR A 48 16.17 -28.88 -23.43
N PHE A 49 16.20 -29.30 -22.16
CA PHE A 49 17.15 -28.77 -21.19
C PHE A 49 18.61 -29.04 -21.62
N ASP A 50 18.95 -30.27 -21.97
CA ASP A 50 20.27 -30.68 -22.43
C ASP A 50 20.69 -29.99 -23.73
N THR A 51 19.75 -29.79 -24.67
CA THR A 51 20.02 -29.00 -25.89
C THR A 51 20.42 -27.57 -25.55
N SER A 52 19.78 -26.97 -24.54
CA SER A 52 20.15 -25.64 -24.07
C SER A 52 21.51 -25.61 -23.38
N VAL A 53 21.93 -26.73 -22.76
CA VAL A 53 23.27 -26.90 -22.17
C VAL A 53 24.32 -26.97 -23.28
N ASP A 54 24.09 -27.76 -24.34
CA ASP A 54 25.00 -27.81 -25.50
C ASP A 54 25.17 -26.44 -26.15
N THR A 55 24.07 -25.68 -26.26
CA THR A 55 24.09 -24.34 -26.85
C THR A 55 25.04 -23.42 -26.08
N ASP A 56 24.96 -23.42 -24.75
CA ASP A 56 25.90 -22.64 -23.94
C ASP A 56 27.33 -23.14 -24.11
N LEU A 57 27.54 -24.46 -24.11
CA LEU A 57 28.87 -25.06 -24.29
C LEU A 57 29.49 -24.72 -25.66
N SER A 58 28.68 -24.56 -26.71
CA SER A 58 29.15 -24.20 -28.05
C SER A 58 29.72 -22.79 -28.14
N THR A 59 29.34 -21.91 -27.22
CA THR A 59 29.80 -20.51 -27.17
C THR A 59 30.83 -20.25 -26.07
N MET A 60 31.20 -21.30 -25.33
CA MET A 60 32.18 -21.25 -24.25
C MET A 60 33.59 -21.23 -24.82
N LYS A 61 34.43 -20.33 -24.31
CA LYS A 61 35.83 -20.20 -24.68
C LYS A 61 36.69 -21.15 -23.84
N THR A 62 37.95 -21.31 -24.24
CA THR A 62 38.92 -22.17 -23.54
C THR A 62 39.26 -21.69 -22.13
N ASP A 63 39.12 -20.40 -21.85
CA ASP A 63 39.35 -19.80 -20.53
C ASP A 63 38.16 -19.90 -19.58
N GLY A 64 37.08 -20.59 -19.98
CA GLY A 64 35.88 -20.74 -19.17
C GLY A 64 34.88 -19.59 -19.28
N SER A 65 35.20 -18.52 -20.02
CA SER A 65 34.25 -17.44 -20.31
C SER A 65 33.33 -17.80 -21.48
N TRP A 66 32.36 -16.94 -21.77
CA TRP A 66 31.43 -17.12 -22.89
C TRP A 66 31.50 -15.96 -23.87
N THR A 67 31.45 -16.29 -25.16
CA THR A 67 31.23 -15.32 -26.22
C THR A 67 29.82 -14.72 -26.10
N GLY A 68 29.71 -13.40 -26.32
CA GLY A 68 28.45 -12.66 -26.23
C GLY A 68 28.09 -12.13 -24.84
N ILE A 69 28.86 -12.48 -23.79
CA ILE A 69 28.79 -11.82 -22.49
C ILE A 69 29.82 -10.67 -22.47
N ASP A 70 29.34 -9.47 -22.19
CA ASP A 70 30.18 -8.29 -21.99
C ASP A 70 30.57 -8.21 -20.51
N TYR A 71 31.77 -8.72 -20.22
CA TYR A 71 32.38 -8.75 -18.89
C TYR A 71 32.95 -7.39 -18.44
N THR A 72 32.88 -6.35 -19.28
CA THR A 72 33.29 -4.99 -18.89
C THR A 72 32.12 -4.15 -18.39
N ASP A 73 30.89 -4.64 -18.56
CA ASP A 73 29.67 -3.98 -18.14
C ASP A 73 29.63 -3.79 -16.62
N THR A 74 29.34 -2.55 -16.20
CA THR A 74 29.18 -2.16 -14.79
C THR A 74 27.75 -1.68 -14.50
N SER A 75 26.80 -1.95 -15.41
CA SER A 75 25.43 -1.46 -15.33
C SER A 75 24.76 -1.83 -14.01
N GLY A 76 24.09 -0.84 -13.38
CA GLY A 76 23.35 -1.03 -12.13
C GLY A 76 22.02 -1.79 -12.30
N THR A 77 21.52 -1.85 -13.53
CA THR A 77 20.32 -2.58 -13.96
C THR A 77 20.67 -3.51 -15.10
N LEU A 78 20.15 -4.75 -15.07
CA LEU A 78 20.43 -5.79 -16.06
C LEU A 78 21.94 -6.04 -16.26
N TRP A 79 22.68 -6.20 -15.16
CA TRP A 79 24.13 -6.41 -15.19
C TRP A 79 24.49 -7.67 -15.98
N LYS A 80 25.09 -7.50 -17.16
CA LYS A 80 25.31 -8.58 -18.14
C LYS A 80 26.20 -9.73 -17.63
N PRO A 81 27.26 -9.48 -16.85
CA PRO A 81 28.14 -10.53 -16.34
C PRO A 81 27.41 -11.56 -15.47
N PHE A 82 26.27 -11.22 -14.85
CA PHE A 82 25.47 -12.18 -14.08
C PHE A 82 24.98 -13.38 -14.92
N GLU A 83 24.89 -13.24 -16.24
CA GLU A 83 24.56 -14.35 -17.14
C GLU A 83 25.59 -15.48 -17.05
N HIS A 84 26.87 -15.20 -16.75
CA HIS A 84 27.89 -16.22 -16.52
C HIS A 84 27.47 -17.21 -15.42
N LEU A 85 27.02 -16.70 -14.27
CA LEU A 85 26.60 -17.53 -13.14
C LEU A 85 25.35 -18.35 -13.44
N LYS A 86 24.40 -17.79 -14.23
CA LYS A 86 23.22 -18.55 -14.67
C LYS A 86 23.59 -19.73 -15.56
N ARG A 87 24.49 -19.51 -16.53
CA ARG A 87 25.00 -20.59 -17.40
C ARG A 87 25.73 -21.64 -16.57
N LEU A 88 26.57 -21.20 -15.65
CA LEU A 88 27.31 -22.09 -14.75
C LEU A 88 26.38 -22.93 -13.87
N LYS A 89 25.31 -22.36 -13.30
CA LYS A 89 24.28 -23.12 -12.59
C LYS A 89 23.56 -24.11 -13.48
N LYS A 90 23.26 -23.74 -14.73
CA LYS A 90 22.66 -24.66 -15.70
C LYS A 90 23.60 -25.85 -15.98
N LEU A 91 24.90 -25.61 -16.19
CA LEU A 91 25.89 -26.66 -16.36
C LEU A 91 26.01 -27.56 -15.12
N ALA A 92 26.10 -26.97 -13.92
CA ALA A 92 26.15 -27.70 -12.66
C ALA A 92 24.89 -28.54 -12.41
N THR A 93 23.72 -28.03 -12.80
CA THR A 93 22.46 -28.77 -12.74
C THR A 93 22.50 -29.96 -13.69
N ALA A 94 22.90 -29.77 -14.95
CA ALA A 94 23.00 -30.85 -15.93
C ALA A 94 24.02 -31.93 -15.54
N TYR A 95 25.12 -31.54 -14.89
CA TYR A 95 26.12 -32.47 -14.37
C TYR A 95 25.61 -33.33 -13.19
N THR A 96 24.67 -32.81 -12.39
CA THR A 96 24.24 -33.44 -11.13
C THR A 96 22.83 -34.02 -11.18
N LEU A 97 22.04 -33.69 -12.20
CA LEU A 97 20.68 -34.19 -12.36
C LEU A 97 20.68 -35.56 -13.04
N SER A 98 20.24 -36.58 -12.31
CA SER A 98 20.05 -37.92 -12.88
C SER A 98 19.08 -37.88 -14.08
N GLY A 99 19.47 -38.54 -15.18
CA GLY A 99 18.70 -38.57 -16.44
C GLY A 99 19.13 -37.53 -17.47
N SER A 100 19.87 -36.49 -17.09
CA SER A 100 20.56 -35.60 -18.03
C SER A 100 21.61 -36.39 -18.81
N LYS A 101 21.77 -36.13 -20.11
CA LYS A 101 22.85 -36.75 -20.90
C LYS A 101 24.25 -36.31 -20.44
N HIS A 102 24.33 -35.22 -19.67
CA HIS A 102 25.57 -34.70 -19.11
C HIS A 102 25.81 -35.16 -17.67
N TYR A 103 24.93 -36.01 -17.11
CA TYR A 103 25.04 -36.50 -15.75
C TYR A 103 26.41 -37.14 -15.50
N GLN A 104 27.13 -36.63 -14.51
CA GLN A 104 28.47 -37.06 -14.12
C GLN A 104 29.50 -37.08 -15.27
N SER A 105 29.29 -36.30 -16.32
CA SER A 105 30.15 -36.32 -17.51
C SER A 105 31.58 -35.87 -17.22
N ALA A 106 32.54 -36.74 -17.53
CA ALA A 106 33.98 -36.46 -17.44
C ALA A 106 34.45 -35.35 -18.39
N THR A 107 33.68 -35.02 -19.43
CA THR A 107 34.00 -33.93 -20.37
C THR A 107 33.35 -32.60 -19.98
N LEU A 108 32.24 -32.63 -19.24
CA LEU A 108 31.57 -31.41 -18.77
C LEU A 108 32.26 -30.83 -17.54
N PHE A 109 32.66 -31.66 -16.58
CA PHE A 109 33.23 -31.17 -15.32
C PHE A 109 34.46 -30.26 -15.50
N PRO A 110 35.46 -30.59 -16.36
CA PRO A 110 36.59 -29.69 -16.59
C PRO A 110 36.17 -28.31 -17.12
N LYS A 111 35.10 -28.24 -17.92
CA LYS A 111 34.56 -26.95 -18.41
C LYS A 111 33.92 -26.15 -17.28
N ILE A 112 33.16 -26.82 -16.40
CA ILE A 112 32.60 -26.19 -15.19
C ILE A 112 33.73 -25.63 -14.32
N GLU A 113 34.80 -26.40 -14.12
CA GLU A 113 35.97 -25.96 -13.35
C GLU A 113 36.65 -24.73 -13.96
N GLU A 114 36.90 -24.71 -15.27
CA GLU A 114 37.47 -23.53 -15.95
C GLU A 114 36.57 -22.30 -15.85
N SER A 115 35.25 -22.46 -15.99
CA SER A 115 34.30 -21.36 -15.78
C SER A 115 34.32 -20.83 -14.36
N LEU A 116 34.41 -21.71 -13.36
CA LEU A 116 34.55 -21.33 -11.95
C LEU A 116 35.86 -20.56 -11.71
N LYS A 117 36.99 -20.98 -12.31
CA LYS A 117 38.26 -20.26 -12.25
C LYS A 117 38.13 -18.86 -12.85
N TYR A 118 37.51 -18.75 -14.02
CA TYR A 118 37.27 -17.47 -14.67
C TYR A 118 36.52 -16.52 -13.74
N TRP A 119 35.38 -16.96 -13.20
CA TRP A 119 34.59 -16.15 -12.25
C TRP A 119 35.34 -15.84 -10.95
N GLY A 120 36.10 -16.79 -10.42
CA GLY A 120 36.92 -16.60 -9.21
C GLY A 120 38.00 -15.53 -9.37
N SER A 121 38.49 -15.32 -10.60
CA SER A 121 39.43 -14.26 -10.95
C SER A 121 38.78 -12.94 -11.40
N TYR A 122 37.47 -12.95 -11.62
CA TYR A 122 36.73 -11.81 -12.16
C TYR A 122 36.54 -10.71 -11.10
N THR A 123 36.93 -9.47 -11.43
CA THR A 123 36.98 -8.35 -10.47
C THR A 123 36.02 -7.20 -10.78
N THR A 124 35.50 -7.09 -12.00
CA THR A 124 34.59 -6.02 -12.39
C THR A 124 33.24 -6.19 -11.68
N LYS A 125 32.72 -5.11 -11.08
CA LYS A 125 31.48 -5.11 -10.30
C LYS A 125 30.39 -4.28 -10.98
N SER A 126 29.13 -4.62 -10.70
CA SER A 126 28.01 -3.71 -10.98
C SER A 126 28.14 -2.46 -10.11
N THR A 127 27.71 -1.32 -10.64
CA THR A 127 27.50 -0.08 -9.85
C THR A 127 26.38 -0.21 -8.82
N ASN A 128 25.51 -1.22 -8.94
CA ASN A 128 24.48 -1.53 -7.95
C ASN A 128 24.93 -2.70 -7.06
N TRP A 129 25.09 -2.41 -5.77
CA TRP A 129 25.56 -3.35 -4.75
C TRP A 129 24.77 -4.67 -4.73
N TRP A 130 23.46 -4.62 -5.03
CA TRP A 130 22.58 -5.79 -4.99
C TRP A 130 23.07 -6.94 -5.87
N TRP A 131 23.62 -6.65 -7.06
CA TRP A 131 24.17 -7.69 -7.93
C TRP A 131 25.40 -8.37 -7.33
N ASN A 132 26.25 -7.57 -6.69
CA ASN A 132 27.55 -8.01 -6.19
C ASN A 132 27.42 -8.76 -4.88
N GLU A 133 26.49 -8.35 -4.01
CA GLU A 133 26.41 -8.80 -2.62
C GLU A 133 25.18 -9.67 -2.34
N ILE A 134 24.18 -9.70 -3.23
CA ILE A 134 23.01 -10.58 -3.11
C ILE A 134 22.94 -11.57 -4.26
N ALA A 135 22.78 -11.08 -5.50
CA ALA A 135 22.47 -11.96 -6.63
C ALA A 135 23.59 -12.96 -6.91
N SER A 136 24.82 -12.45 -7.01
CA SER A 136 25.99 -13.29 -7.34
C SER A 136 26.32 -14.30 -6.24
N PRO A 137 26.40 -13.92 -4.94
CA PRO A 137 26.64 -14.89 -3.88
C PRO A 137 25.55 -15.95 -3.75
N LYS A 138 24.26 -15.59 -3.90
CA LYS A 138 23.17 -16.58 -3.88
C LYS A 138 23.31 -17.60 -5.01
N GLU A 139 23.50 -17.12 -6.25
CA GLU A 139 23.59 -17.99 -7.42
C GLU A 139 24.84 -18.89 -7.36
N LEU A 140 25.98 -18.34 -6.95
CA LEU A 140 27.23 -19.07 -6.77
C LEU A 140 27.14 -20.12 -5.64
N GLY A 141 26.50 -19.80 -4.52
CA GLY A 141 26.26 -20.75 -3.44
C GLY A 141 25.49 -21.99 -3.93
N VAL A 142 24.46 -21.78 -4.77
CA VAL A 142 23.71 -22.90 -5.37
C VAL A 142 24.58 -23.73 -6.30
N VAL A 143 25.41 -23.10 -7.15
CA VAL A 143 26.36 -23.81 -8.03
C VAL A 143 27.28 -24.73 -7.23
N LEU A 144 27.92 -24.20 -6.18
CA LEU A 144 28.87 -24.96 -5.36
C LEU A 144 28.18 -26.11 -4.62
N ILE A 145 26.95 -25.90 -4.11
CA ILE A 145 26.16 -26.94 -3.42
C ILE A 145 25.74 -28.07 -4.37
N LEU A 146 25.35 -27.75 -5.60
CA LEU A 146 25.06 -28.78 -6.63
C LEU A 146 26.30 -29.66 -6.83
N LEU A 147 27.45 -29.03 -7.05
CA LEU A 147 28.71 -29.73 -7.35
C LEU A 147 29.26 -30.57 -6.20
N ARG A 148 28.76 -30.41 -4.95
CA ARG A 148 29.03 -31.35 -3.86
C ARG A 148 28.51 -32.76 -4.14
N ASP A 149 27.49 -32.93 -4.97
CA ASP A 149 26.91 -34.22 -5.39
C ASP A 149 27.54 -34.79 -6.67
N GLY A 150 28.57 -34.13 -7.19
CA GLY A 150 29.36 -34.60 -8.32
C GLY A 150 30.29 -35.77 -7.99
N ALA A 151 30.55 -36.62 -8.97
CA ALA A 151 31.57 -37.67 -8.91
C ALA A 151 32.98 -37.06 -8.83
N SER A 152 33.20 -35.95 -9.56
CA SER A 152 34.38 -35.11 -9.45
C SER A 152 34.13 -33.96 -8.46
N LYS A 153 35.14 -33.62 -7.67
CA LYS A 153 35.07 -32.55 -6.66
C LYS A 153 35.87 -31.33 -7.11
N ILE A 154 35.36 -30.14 -6.83
CA ILE A 154 36.04 -28.88 -7.13
C ILE A 154 37.33 -28.81 -6.29
N PRO A 155 38.50 -28.54 -6.89
CA PRO A 155 39.73 -28.33 -6.13
C PRO A 155 39.62 -27.11 -5.20
N SER A 156 40.19 -27.19 -3.99
CA SER A 156 40.15 -26.09 -3.01
C SER A 156 40.76 -24.79 -3.55
N ALA A 157 41.73 -24.87 -4.46
CA ALA A 157 42.35 -23.70 -5.11
C ALA A 157 41.36 -22.94 -6.02
N VAL A 158 40.34 -23.62 -6.56
CA VAL A 158 39.27 -23.00 -7.36
C VAL A 158 38.15 -22.50 -6.46
N GLU A 159 37.82 -23.24 -5.40
CA GLU A 159 36.71 -22.92 -4.52
C GLU A 159 37.00 -21.76 -3.54
N THR A 160 38.23 -21.66 -3.02
CA THR A 160 38.59 -20.65 -2.00
C THR A 160 38.35 -19.20 -2.46
N PRO A 161 38.74 -18.80 -3.68
CA PRO A 161 38.43 -17.45 -4.18
C PRO A 161 36.94 -17.17 -4.26
N LEU A 162 36.14 -18.17 -4.66
CA LEU A 162 34.68 -18.05 -4.81
C LEU A 162 33.98 -17.86 -3.47
N LEU A 163 34.37 -18.64 -2.45
CA LEU A 163 33.86 -18.47 -1.08
C LEU A 163 34.29 -17.12 -0.48
N THR A 164 35.49 -16.64 -0.82
CA THR A 164 35.97 -15.31 -0.42
C THR A 164 35.14 -14.20 -1.07
N GLN A 165 34.81 -14.32 -2.36
CA GLN A 165 33.91 -13.38 -3.04
C GLN A 165 32.53 -13.35 -2.39
N MET A 166 31.93 -14.53 -2.10
CA MET A 166 30.65 -14.63 -1.36
C MET A 166 30.70 -13.95 0.02
N ALA A 167 31.89 -13.86 0.62
CA ALA A 167 32.10 -13.28 1.94
C ALA A 167 32.33 -11.77 1.97
N SER A 168 32.53 -11.13 0.81
CA SER A 168 33.04 -9.76 0.71
C SER A 168 31.98 -8.64 0.78
N GLY A 169 30.71 -9.00 1.00
CA GLY A 169 29.57 -8.06 1.02
C GLY A 169 29.05 -7.71 2.41
N ARG A 170 27.87 -7.08 2.44
CA ARG A 170 27.08 -6.83 3.64
C ARG A 170 26.80 -8.10 4.44
N THR A 171 26.56 -7.91 5.73
CA THR A 171 26.20 -8.97 6.66
C THR A 171 24.72 -8.83 7.06
N PRO A 172 23.97 -9.93 7.20
CA PRO A 172 22.52 -9.85 7.35
C PRO A 172 22.11 -9.21 8.68
N ASP A 173 22.92 -9.38 9.73
CA ASP A 173 22.75 -8.78 11.07
C ASP A 173 22.84 -7.25 11.09
N LYS A 174 23.38 -6.64 10.02
CA LYS A 174 23.51 -5.18 9.86
C LYS A 174 22.57 -4.59 8.81
N GLU A 175 21.83 -5.43 8.09
CA GLU A 175 20.86 -4.99 7.09
C GLU A 175 19.51 -4.67 7.76
N GLY A 176 18.79 -3.68 7.23
CA GLY A 176 17.41 -3.39 7.64
C GLY A 176 16.46 -4.57 7.38
N LEU A 177 15.32 -4.60 8.06
CA LEU A 177 14.32 -5.66 7.88
C LEU A 177 13.78 -5.71 6.43
N GLY A 178 13.25 -6.88 6.06
CA GLY A 178 12.60 -7.09 4.77
C GLY A 178 13.46 -7.85 3.76
N ALA A 179 13.23 -7.59 2.46
CA ALA A 179 13.67 -8.48 1.39
C ALA A 179 15.19 -8.60 1.28
N ASN A 180 15.93 -7.50 1.49
CA ASN A 180 17.40 -7.53 1.39
C ASN A 180 18.02 -8.42 2.48
N LYS A 181 17.51 -8.34 3.73
CA LYS A 181 18.03 -9.15 4.85
C LYS A 181 17.88 -10.64 4.56
N ILE A 182 16.70 -11.11 4.16
CA ILE A 182 16.49 -12.53 3.86
C ILE A 182 17.34 -12.99 2.66
N ASP A 183 17.51 -12.13 1.65
CA ASP A 183 18.37 -12.43 0.51
C ASP A 183 19.85 -12.61 0.91
N ILE A 184 20.37 -11.73 1.77
CA ILE A 184 21.73 -11.82 2.31
C ILE A 184 21.86 -13.05 3.23
N ALA A 185 20.90 -13.24 4.13
CA ALA A 185 20.84 -14.37 5.05
C ALA A 185 20.83 -15.72 4.30
N THR A 186 20.17 -15.79 3.15
CA THR A 186 20.11 -17.00 2.31
C THR A 186 21.50 -17.41 1.81
N HIS A 187 22.31 -16.49 1.27
CA HIS A 187 23.66 -16.88 0.84
C HIS A 187 24.60 -17.12 2.03
N TYR A 188 24.32 -16.56 3.20
CA TYR A 188 24.99 -16.93 4.46
C TYR A 188 24.72 -18.40 4.82
N VAL A 189 23.47 -18.87 4.72
CA VAL A 189 23.13 -20.29 4.91
C VAL A 189 23.91 -21.15 3.91
N TYR A 190 23.92 -20.79 2.62
CA TYR A 190 24.67 -21.54 1.60
C TYR A 190 26.16 -21.61 1.91
N ARG A 191 26.78 -20.49 2.26
CA ARG A 191 28.19 -20.46 2.62
C ARG A 191 28.47 -21.28 3.87
N GLY A 192 27.63 -21.14 4.91
CA GLY A 192 27.77 -21.86 6.17
C GLY A 192 27.76 -23.38 5.99
N VAL A 193 26.90 -23.91 5.11
CA VAL A 193 26.90 -25.35 4.81
C VAL A 193 28.05 -25.79 3.92
N LEU A 194 28.51 -24.93 3.00
CA LEU A 194 29.66 -25.21 2.13
C LEU A 194 30.98 -25.26 2.91
N THR A 195 31.12 -24.39 3.91
CA THR A 195 32.32 -24.30 4.78
C THR A 195 32.18 -25.11 6.07
N GLN A 196 31.01 -25.69 6.34
CA GLN A 196 30.64 -26.31 7.61
C GLN A 196 30.92 -25.40 8.83
N ASP A 197 30.68 -24.09 8.66
CA ASP A 197 30.86 -23.08 9.70
C ASP A 197 29.54 -22.86 10.44
N ALA A 198 29.47 -23.37 11.67
CA ALA A 198 28.29 -23.29 12.53
C ALA A 198 27.90 -21.84 12.85
N THR A 199 28.86 -20.92 12.96
CA THR A 199 28.60 -19.52 13.28
C THR A 199 27.95 -18.83 12.09
N VAL A 200 28.55 -18.97 10.89
CA VAL A 200 28.00 -18.39 9.66
C VAL A 200 26.62 -18.96 9.34
N LEU A 201 26.44 -20.26 9.51
CA LEU A 201 25.14 -20.91 9.32
C LEU A 201 24.10 -20.35 10.30
N LYS A 202 24.43 -20.29 11.59
CA LYS A 202 23.50 -19.79 12.62
C LYS A 202 23.10 -18.34 12.36
N THR A 203 24.05 -17.47 12.04
CA THR A 203 23.74 -16.07 11.66
C THR A 203 22.81 -16.02 10.45
N GLY A 204 23.06 -16.83 9.41
CA GLY A 204 22.17 -16.90 8.26
C GLY A 204 20.75 -17.36 8.62
N VAL A 205 20.61 -18.37 9.46
CA VAL A 205 19.29 -18.89 9.88
C VAL A 205 18.54 -17.88 10.75
N ASP A 206 19.20 -17.33 11.77
CA ASP A 206 18.56 -16.42 12.72
C ASP A 206 18.03 -15.17 12.01
N GLU A 207 18.83 -14.60 11.11
CA GLU A 207 18.48 -13.39 10.35
C GLU A 207 17.46 -13.65 9.24
N ALA A 208 17.45 -14.85 8.64
CA ALA A 208 16.48 -15.21 7.62
C ALA A 208 15.06 -15.03 8.14
N PHE A 209 14.74 -15.63 9.28
CA PHE A 209 13.40 -15.59 9.84
C PHE A 209 13.12 -14.36 10.72
N LEU A 210 14.08 -13.45 10.88
CA LEU A 210 13.90 -12.26 11.71
C LEU A 210 12.85 -11.30 11.11
N SER A 211 12.75 -11.26 9.78
CA SER A 211 11.79 -10.42 9.06
C SER A 211 10.34 -10.92 9.18
N ILE A 212 10.12 -12.12 9.71
CA ILE A 212 8.78 -12.63 10.03
C ILE A 212 8.33 -12.10 11.39
N ALA A 213 8.20 -10.77 11.49
CA ALA A 213 7.72 -10.07 12.67
C ALA A 213 6.96 -8.81 12.25
N LEU A 214 5.95 -8.44 13.04
CA LEU A 214 5.25 -7.17 12.87
C LEU A 214 6.12 -6.04 13.42
N THR A 215 6.24 -4.93 12.68
CA THR A 215 7.13 -3.82 13.04
C THR A 215 6.39 -2.53 13.39
N ASP A 216 6.93 -1.78 14.34
CA ASP A 216 6.26 -0.61 14.91
C ASP A 216 6.42 0.67 14.10
N ASP A 217 7.39 0.79 13.20
CA ASP A 217 7.47 1.80 12.12
C ASP A 217 8.61 1.56 11.11
N GLU A 218 9.24 0.39 11.18
CA GLU A 218 10.37 0.00 10.34
C GLU A 218 9.91 -0.61 9.02
N GLU A 219 10.87 -0.86 8.13
CA GLU A 219 10.65 -1.69 6.95
C GLU A 219 10.17 -3.10 7.36
N GLY A 220 9.51 -3.81 6.44
CA GLY A 220 8.99 -5.15 6.66
C GLY A 220 7.47 -5.20 6.84
N LEU A 221 7.02 -6.25 7.54
CA LEU A 221 5.60 -6.54 7.75
C LEU A 221 5.02 -5.64 8.85
N GLN A 222 3.93 -4.94 8.54
CA GLN A 222 3.30 -3.97 9.44
C GLN A 222 2.13 -4.61 10.20
N HIS A 223 1.66 -3.96 11.27
CA HIS A 223 0.55 -4.48 12.10
C HIS A 223 -0.81 -4.57 11.40
N ASP A 224 -1.01 -3.87 10.28
CA ASP A 224 -2.15 -4.04 9.38
C ASP A 224 -1.92 -5.12 8.31
N TYR A 225 -0.83 -5.89 8.43
CA TYR A 225 -0.31 -6.84 7.46
C TYR A 225 0.00 -6.24 6.08
N SER A 226 0.13 -4.93 5.95
CA SER A 226 0.79 -4.34 4.79
C SER A 226 2.31 -4.58 4.86
N PHE A 227 3.02 -4.33 3.76
CA PHE A 227 4.48 -4.48 3.72
C PHE A 227 5.12 -3.18 3.22
N ARG A 228 6.17 -2.74 3.91
CA ARG A 228 6.93 -1.52 3.58
C ARG A 228 8.40 -1.82 3.29
N GLN A 229 9.02 -1.06 2.38
CA GLN A 229 10.46 -1.12 2.10
C GLN A 229 10.93 0.23 1.53
N HIS A 230 12.21 0.58 1.71
CA HIS A 230 12.83 1.88 1.44
C HIS A 230 12.27 3.00 2.34
N GLY A 231 12.28 2.74 3.64
CA GLY A 231 11.55 3.50 4.65
C GLY A 231 10.06 3.19 4.61
N PRO A 232 9.18 4.12 5.01
CA PRO A 232 7.75 3.86 5.12
C PRO A 232 7.03 3.98 3.77
N GLN A 233 7.52 3.29 2.74
CA GLN A 233 6.88 3.22 1.42
C GLN A 233 6.16 1.88 1.26
N MET A 234 4.90 1.91 0.82
CA MET A 234 4.16 0.69 0.53
C MET A 234 4.84 -0.14 -0.57
N ALA A 235 5.06 -1.43 -0.29
CA ALA A 235 5.76 -2.36 -1.16
C ALA A 235 5.13 -3.78 -1.20
N ILE A 236 3.80 -3.87 -1.04
CA ILE A 236 3.06 -5.14 -0.92
C ILE A 236 3.43 -6.16 -2.02
N PHE A 237 3.40 -5.81 -3.30
CA PHE A 237 3.66 -6.75 -4.40
C PHE A 237 4.91 -6.41 -5.20
N SER A 238 5.86 -5.75 -4.54
CA SER A 238 7.23 -5.59 -5.00
C SER A 238 8.16 -6.33 -4.05
N TYR A 239 8.73 -5.63 -3.06
CA TYR A 239 9.58 -6.23 -2.05
C TYR A 239 8.86 -7.22 -1.15
N GLY A 240 7.58 -6.98 -0.84
CA GLY A 240 6.77 -7.94 -0.07
C GLY A 240 6.55 -9.27 -0.80
N ALA A 241 6.46 -9.25 -2.13
CA ALA A 241 6.41 -10.47 -2.94
C ALA A 241 7.75 -11.22 -2.94
N VAL A 242 8.88 -10.51 -2.90
CA VAL A 242 10.23 -11.10 -2.74
C VAL A 242 10.35 -11.72 -1.34
N PHE A 243 10.05 -10.95 -0.29
CA PHE A 243 10.01 -11.41 1.09
C PHE A 243 9.24 -12.73 1.23
N LEU A 244 7.98 -12.77 0.79
CA LEU A 244 7.16 -13.99 0.91
C LEU A 244 7.74 -15.17 0.13
N LYS A 245 8.30 -14.95 -1.07
CA LYS A 245 8.95 -16.01 -1.86
C LYS A 245 10.19 -16.56 -1.18
N GLU A 246 11.03 -15.69 -0.65
CA GLU A 246 12.30 -16.06 -0.04
C GLU A 246 12.08 -16.74 1.30
N GLU A 247 11.16 -16.25 2.13
CA GLU A 247 10.79 -16.90 3.40
C GLU A 247 10.24 -18.30 3.20
N LEU A 248 9.33 -18.49 2.24
CA LEU A 248 8.83 -19.84 1.90
C LEU A 248 9.92 -20.75 1.34
N SER A 249 10.94 -20.17 0.70
CA SER A 249 12.11 -20.91 0.23
C SER A 249 13.05 -21.28 1.38
N ALA A 250 13.26 -20.39 2.35
CA ALA A 250 14.01 -20.67 3.58
C ALA A 250 13.33 -21.74 4.44
N ILE A 251 12.00 -21.73 4.55
CA ILE A 251 11.23 -22.80 5.21
C ILE A 251 11.49 -24.15 4.55
N SER A 252 11.44 -24.19 3.21
CA SER A 252 11.72 -25.42 2.44
C SER A 252 13.18 -25.86 2.60
N LEU A 253 14.11 -24.90 2.61
CA LEU A 253 15.55 -25.12 2.75
C LEU A 253 15.92 -25.77 4.08
N LEU A 254 15.29 -25.33 5.18
CA LEU A 254 15.63 -25.76 6.54
C LEU A 254 14.74 -26.91 7.05
N GLN A 255 13.85 -27.43 6.22
CA GLN A 255 12.95 -28.52 6.58
C GLN A 255 13.73 -29.78 6.98
N GLY A 256 13.32 -30.42 8.09
CA GLY A 256 13.92 -31.65 8.60
C GLY A 256 15.26 -31.47 9.33
N THR A 257 15.66 -30.23 9.58
CA THR A 257 16.88 -29.86 10.32
C THR A 257 16.57 -29.27 11.69
N SER A 258 17.57 -29.10 12.55
CA SER A 258 17.38 -28.39 13.84
C SER A 258 17.02 -26.90 13.67
N TYR A 259 17.14 -26.36 12.46
CA TYR A 259 16.88 -24.96 12.10
C TYR A 259 15.49 -24.71 11.50
N ALA A 260 14.59 -25.71 11.51
CA ALA A 260 13.25 -25.56 10.95
C ALA A 260 12.45 -24.41 11.62
N LEU A 261 11.62 -23.72 10.83
CA LEU A 261 10.86 -22.56 11.29
C LEU A 261 9.94 -22.89 12.47
N GLN A 262 9.92 -22.01 13.47
CA GLN A 262 8.98 -22.08 14.59
C GLN A 262 7.55 -21.76 14.14
N LYS A 263 6.57 -22.53 14.65
CA LYS A 263 5.17 -22.47 14.21
C LYS A 263 4.52 -21.07 14.31
N ASN A 264 4.83 -20.32 15.37
CA ASN A 264 4.25 -18.98 15.59
C ASN A 264 4.65 -17.94 14.53
N LYS A 265 5.80 -18.10 13.87
CA LYS A 265 6.22 -17.20 12.78
C LYS A 265 5.43 -17.49 11.49
N LEU A 266 5.07 -18.75 11.25
CA LEU A 266 4.32 -19.13 10.05
C LEU A 266 2.96 -18.40 9.95
N ASP A 267 2.30 -18.16 11.09
CA ASP A 267 1.00 -17.48 11.13
C ASP A 267 1.08 -16.06 10.53
N ALA A 268 2.14 -15.30 10.81
CA ALA A 268 2.31 -13.95 10.25
C ALA A 268 2.45 -13.98 8.70
N LEU A 269 3.16 -14.97 8.15
CA LEU A 269 3.26 -15.17 6.71
C LEU A 269 1.93 -15.59 6.09
N ILE A 270 1.18 -16.46 6.75
CA ILE A 270 -0.16 -16.88 6.29
C ILE A 270 -1.10 -15.67 6.25
N GLN A 271 -1.09 -14.84 7.29
CA GLN A 271 -1.92 -13.63 7.35
C GLN A 271 -1.54 -12.63 6.26
N TYR A 272 -0.24 -12.38 6.07
CA TYR A 272 0.24 -11.55 4.97
C TYR A 272 -0.19 -12.09 3.60
N ALA A 273 -0.06 -13.40 3.38
CA ALA A 273 -0.45 -14.03 2.13
C ALA A 273 -1.96 -13.89 1.87
N ARG A 274 -2.80 -14.28 2.82
CA ARG A 274 -4.25 -14.40 2.63
C ARG A 274 -4.97 -13.06 2.69
N ASN A 275 -4.62 -12.22 3.66
CA ASN A 275 -5.34 -10.98 3.93
C ASN A 275 -4.75 -9.77 3.20
N THR A 276 -3.56 -9.89 2.63
CA THR A 276 -2.91 -8.81 1.87
C THR A 276 -2.65 -9.25 0.43
N VAL A 277 -1.78 -10.23 0.21
CA VAL A 277 -1.32 -10.59 -1.15
C VAL A 277 -2.45 -11.16 -2.01
N LEU A 278 -3.31 -12.04 -1.49
CA LEU A 278 -4.42 -12.57 -2.28
C LEU A 278 -5.49 -11.50 -2.60
N LYS A 279 -5.66 -10.50 -1.74
CA LYS A 279 -6.69 -9.45 -1.88
C LYS A 279 -6.35 -8.41 -2.94
N ILE A 280 -5.08 -8.24 -3.27
CA ILE A 280 -4.65 -7.30 -4.32
C ILE A 280 -4.74 -7.89 -5.74
N PHE A 281 -5.02 -9.19 -5.89
CA PHE A 281 -5.19 -9.84 -7.19
C PHE A 281 -6.64 -9.81 -7.66
N ARG A 282 -6.85 -9.46 -8.93
CA ARG A 282 -8.09 -9.71 -9.67
C ARG A 282 -7.76 -10.56 -10.89
N GLY A 283 -8.36 -11.74 -11.00
CA GLY A 283 -7.98 -12.71 -12.03
C GLY A 283 -6.49 -13.04 -11.99
N LYS A 284 -5.77 -12.69 -13.07
CA LYS A 284 -4.33 -12.95 -13.23
C LYS A 284 -3.44 -11.80 -12.77
N TYR A 285 -4.02 -10.68 -12.36
CA TYR A 285 -3.30 -9.41 -12.30
C TYR A 285 -3.37 -8.79 -10.91
N ALA A 286 -2.21 -8.44 -10.37
CA ALA A 286 -2.07 -7.63 -9.17
C ALA A 286 -2.46 -6.18 -9.45
N ASP A 287 -2.73 -5.46 -8.37
CA ASP A 287 -2.96 -4.02 -8.40
C ASP A 287 -1.68 -3.26 -8.80
N PHE A 288 -1.75 -2.39 -9.80
CA PHE A 288 -0.59 -1.63 -10.27
C PHE A 288 0.02 -0.72 -9.19
N SER A 289 -0.77 -0.30 -8.20
CA SER A 289 -0.31 0.56 -7.11
C SER A 289 0.61 -0.17 -6.13
N THR A 290 0.60 -1.51 -6.13
CA THR A 290 1.32 -2.36 -5.16
C THR A 290 2.72 -2.81 -5.62
N VAL A 291 3.06 -2.57 -6.89
CA VAL A 291 4.32 -3.04 -7.50
C VAL A 291 5.48 -2.02 -7.43
N GLY A 292 5.29 -0.90 -6.72
CA GLY A 292 6.30 0.14 -6.53
C GLY A 292 6.86 0.67 -7.85
N ARG A 293 8.17 0.99 -7.89
CA ARG A 293 8.84 1.39 -9.16
C ARG A 293 8.81 0.31 -10.25
N GLY A 294 8.51 -0.93 -9.85
CA GLY A 294 8.33 -2.08 -10.73
C GLY A 294 7.20 -1.90 -11.74
N ILE A 295 6.25 -0.96 -11.53
CA ILE A 295 5.22 -0.59 -12.52
C ILE A 295 5.81 -0.27 -13.90
N SER A 296 7.06 0.21 -13.94
CA SER A 296 7.78 0.53 -15.17
C SER A 296 8.47 -0.68 -15.83
N ARG A 297 8.22 -1.90 -15.33
CA ARG A 297 8.70 -3.16 -15.89
C ARG A 297 7.56 -3.85 -16.64
N LYS A 298 7.87 -4.40 -17.81
CA LYS A 298 6.93 -5.23 -18.55
C LYS A 298 6.48 -6.41 -17.68
N ASP A 299 5.18 -6.70 -17.71
CA ASP A 299 4.53 -7.81 -17.00
C ASP A 299 4.55 -7.72 -15.47
N ALA A 300 4.83 -6.54 -14.90
CA ALA A 300 4.98 -6.36 -13.44
C ALA A 300 3.76 -6.78 -12.60
N THR A 301 2.55 -6.67 -13.14
CA THR A 301 1.32 -7.05 -12.44
C THR A 301 0.93 -8.52 -12.67
N LYS A 302 1.62 -9.26 -13.54
CA LYS A 302 1.24 -10.65 -13.86
C LYS A 302 1.54 -11.60 -12.71
N GLY A 303 0.48 -12.18 -12.15
CA GLY A 303 0.54 -13.12 -11.04
C GLY A 303 0.85 -14.57 -11.43
N THR A 304 0.99 -14.90 -12.72
CA THR A 304 1.35 -16.26 -13.17
C THR A 304 2.67 -16.73 -12.57
N SER A 305 3.63 -15.81 -12.39
CA SER A 305 4.92 -16.09 -11.72
C SER A 305 4.79 -16.36 -10.22
N PHE A 306 3.63 -16.10 -9.61
CA PHE A 306 3.35 -16.24 -8.19
C PHE A 306 2.60 -17.54 -7.84
N VAL A 307 2.13 -18.28 -8.85
CA VAL A 307 1.42 -19.56 -8.68
C VAL A 307 2.18 -20.54 -7.79
N LYS A 308 3.48 -20.76 -8.06
CA LYS A 308 4.30 -21.69 -7.27
C LYS A 308 4.42 -21.26 -5.81
N THR A 309 4.40 -19.95 -5.54
CA THR A 309 4.40 -19.41 -4.18
C THR A 309 3.11 -19.76 -3.45
N ILE A 310 1.96 -19.64 -4.12
CA ILE A 310 0.67 -20.03 -3.55
C ILE A 310 0.56 -21.55 -3.37
N GLU A 311 1.14 -22.34 -4.28
CA GLU A 311 1.20 -23.81 -4.14
C GLU A 311 2.01 -24.22 -2.89
N LYS A 312 3.13 -23.55 -2.59
CA LYS A 312 3.89 -23.76 -1.34
C LYS A 312 3.07 -23.40 -0.10
N LEU A 313 2.36 -22.26 -0.12
CA LEU A 313 1.48 -21.85 0.98
C LEU A 313 0.38 -22.87 1.22
N LYS A 314 -0.25 -23.39 0.16
CA LYS A 314 -1.26 -24.45 0.26
C LYS A 314 -0.75 -25.68 1.01
N THR A 315 0.51 -26.07 0.79
CA THR A 315 1.13 -27.20 1.49
C THR A 315 1.39 -26.89 2.97
N LEU A 316 1.79 -25.65 3.29
CA LEU A 316 2.09 -25.23 4.66
C LEU A 316 0.85 -24.90 5.49
N ASP A 317 -0.24 -24.50 4.85
CA ASP A 317 -1.53 -24.18 5.45
C ASP A 317 -2.66 -24.98 4.77
N PRO A 318 -2.73 -26.30 5.06
CA PRO A 318 -3.74 -27.17 4.48
C PRO A 318 -5.17 -26.80 4.94
N THR A 319 -5.31 -26.07 6.05
CA THR A 319 -6.63 -25.65 6.57
C THR A 319 -7.33 -24.67 5.62
N ASN A 320 -6.57 -23.89 4.86
CA ASN A 320 -7.09 -22.92 3.89
C ASN A 320 -6.82 -23.34 2.43
N ALA A 321 -6.59 -24.64 2.18
CA ALA A 321 -6.20 -25.14 0.87
C ALA A 321 -7.19 -24.78 -0.26
N ALA A 322 -8.49 -24.70 0.04
CA ALA A 322 -9.52 -24.31 -0.93
C ALA A 322 -9.37 -22.86 -1.43
N GLU A 323 -9.00 -21.92 -0.55
CA GLU A 323 -8.76 -20.52 -0.91
C GLU A 323 -7.53 -20.40 -1.82
N TYR A 324 -6.44 -21.10 -1.47
CA TYR A 324 -5.23 -21.13 -2.29
C TYR A 324 -5.46 -21.79 -3.64
N GLU A 325 -6.20 -22.90 -3.70
CA GLU A 325 -6.55 -23.57 -4.95
C GLU A 325 -7.40 -22.66 -5.86
N ALA A 326 -8.36 -21.93 -5.29
CA ALA A 326 -9.11 -20.94 -6.04
C ALA A 326 -8.23 -19.81 -6.58
N ALA A 327 -7.32 -19.28 -5.75
CA ALA A 327 -6.35 -18.28 -6.19
C ALA A 327 -5.46 -18.80 -7.33
N ILE A 328 -4.93 -20.03 -7.22
CA ILE A 328 -4.11 -20.67 -8.27
C ILE A 328 -4.88 -20.77 -9.58
N LYS A 329 -6.15 -21.19 -9.55
CA LYS A 329 -6.99 -21.29 -10.74
C LYS A 329 -7.22 -19.93 -11.41
N ARG A 330 -7.46 -18.87 -10.63
CA ARG A 330 -7.58 -17.49 -11.14
C ARG A 330 -6.27 -17.00 -11.76
N LEU A 331 -5.14 -17.20 -11.07
CA LEU A 331 -3.81 -16.81 -11.53
C LEU A 331 -3.39 -17.54 -12.81
N LYS A 332 -3.74 -18.81 -12.97
CA LYS A 332 -3.54 -19.59 -14.21
C LYS A 332 -4.53 -19.21 -15.32
N GLY A 333 -5.66 -18.58 -14.98
CA GLY A 333 -6.75 -18.29 -15.91
C GLY A 333 -7.59 -19.49 -16.28
N THR A 334 -7.53 -20.57 -15.51
CA THR A 334 -8.40 -21.73 -15.69
C THR A 334 -9.80 -21.50 -15.09
N GLN A 335 -9.98 -20.40 -14.37
CA GLN A 335 -11.25 -19.91 -13.84
C GLN A 335 -11.34 -18.39 -14.00
N GLY A 336 -12.57 -17.86 -13.99
CA GLY A 336 -12.85 -16.42 -14.11
C GLY A 336 -12.31 -15.58 -12.94
N ALA A 337 -12.23 -14.27 -13.12
CA ALA A 337 -11.66 -13.35 -12.13
C ALA A 337 -12.47 -13.28 -10.82
N ASP A 338 -13.74 -13.66 -10.86
CA ASP A 338 -14.72 -13.69 -9.77
C ASP A 338 -14.77 -15.04 -9.01
N TYR A 339 -14.13 -16.08 -9.53
CA TYR A 339 -14.22 -17.44 -9.00
C TYR A 339 -13.79 -17.51 -7.53
N MET A 340 -14.74 -17.79 -6.63
CA MET A 340 -14.53 -17.84 -5.18
C MET A 340 -13.83 -16.59 -4.61
N ILE A 341 -14.18 -15.40 -5.12
CA ILE A 341 -13.87 -14.14 -4.45
C ILE A 341 -14.93 -13.89 -3.37
N THR A 342 -14.47 -13.51 -2.19
CA THR A 342 -15.33 -13.07 -1.08
C THR A 342 -15.35 -11.56 -1.01
N ASP A 343 -16.51 -11.00 -0.64
CA ASP A 343 -16.63 -9.57 -0.38
C ASP A 343 -15.75 -9.18 0.82
N ALA A 344 -15.00 -8.09 0.67
CA ALA A 344 -14.12 -7.58 1.70
C ALA A 344 -13.83 -6.09 1.50
N HIS A 345 -13.50 -5.40 2.58
CA HIS A 345 -12.92 -4.07 2.54
C HIS A 345 -11.75 -3.98 3.53
N ASN A 346 -10.55 -3.80 2.99
CA ASN A 346 -9.31 -3.78 3.76
C ASN A 346 -8.71 -2.37 3.70
N GLN A 347 -8.67 -1.71 4.85
CA GLN A 347 -7.91 -0.47 5.05
C GLN A 347 -6.55 -0.81 5.67
N PHE A 348 -5.48 -0.52 4.95
CA PHE A 348 -4.11 -0.63 5.44
C PHE A 348 -3.67 0.72 6.01
N TRP A 349 -4.02 0.99 7.27
CA TRP A 349 -3.75 2.27 7.94
C TRP A 349 -2.26 2.59 8.10
N ARG A 350 -1.38 1.60 8.03
CA ARG A 350 0.08 1.81 8.00
C ARG A 350 0.55 2.12 6.59
N SER A 351 -0.07 1.63 5.53
CA SER A 351 0.45 1.82 4.17
C SER A 351 -0.32 2.80 3.31
N ASP A 352 -1.27 3.56 3.89
CA ASP A 352 -2.11 4.54 3.18
C ASP A 352 -2.72 3.94 1.90
N TYR A 353 -3.28 2.74 2.05
CA TYR A 353 -3.84 1.96 0.94
C TYR A 353 -5.15 1.28 1.35
N THR A 354 -6.10 1.28 0.42
CA THR A 354 -7.40 0.63 0.59
C THR A 354 -7.62 -0.31 -0.58
N VAL A 355 -8.12 -1.51 -0.30
CA VAL A 355 -8.67 -2.40 -1.33
C VAL A 355 -10.06 -2.88 -0.93
N HIS A 356 -11.01 -2.67 -1.82
CA HIS A 356 -12.38 -3.09 -1.72
C HIS A 356 -12.63 -4.17 -2.76
N SER A 357 -13.00 -5.36 -2.30
CA SER A 357 -13.24 -6.53 -3.14
C SER A 357 -14.71 -6.92 -3.07
N ARG A 358 -15.27 -7.22 -4.24
CA ARG A 358 -16.58 -7.81 -4.43
C ARG A 358 -16.44 -9.01 -5.35
N LYS A 359 -17.43 -9.89 -5.35
CA LYS A 359 -17.48 -10.98 -6.34
C LYS A 359 -17.24 -10.47 -7.76
N GLY A 360 -17.93 -9.39 -8.16
CA GLY A 360 -17.86 -8.84 -9.51
C GLY A 360 -16.66 -7.94 -9.83
N TYR A 361 -15.96 -7.38 -8.83
CA TYR A 361 -14.89 -6.41 -9.08
C TYR A 361 -13.93 -6.22 -7.91
N SER A 362 -12.85 -5.48 -8.12
CA SER A 362 -12.12 -4.82 -7.05
C SER A 362 -11.85 -3.35 -7.38
N PHE A 363 -11.92 -2.52 -6.35
CA PHE A 363 -11.59 -1.09 -6.39
C PHE A 363 -10.55 -0.82 -5.31
N SER A 364 -9.43 -0.19 -5.66
CA SER A 364 -8.43 0.23 -4.69
C SER A 364 -8.11 1.71 -4.76
N VAL A 365 -7.55 2.24 -3.68
CA VAL A 365 -7.08 3.62 -3.59
C VAL A 365 -5.72 3.61 -2.90
N ARG A 366 -4.74 4.27 -3.51
CA ARG A 366 -3.42 4.53 -2.93
C ARG A 366 -3.26 6.02 -2.65
N THR A 367 -2.99 6.35 -1.39
CA THR A 367 -2.71 7.71 -0.93
C THR A 367 -1.29 7.78 -0.36
N SER A 368 -0.94 8.94 0.19
CA SER A 368 0.33 9.18 0.87
C SER A 368 0.12 10.23 1.96
N SER A 369 1.05 10.31 2.91
CA SER A 369 0.94 11.22 4.05
C SER A 369 2.31 11.62 4.56
N THR A 370 2.32 12.47 5.58
CA THR A 370 3.52 12.72 6.38
C THR A 370 4.07 11.46 7.07
N ARG A 371 3.36 10.33 7.04
CA ARG A 371 3.77 9.03 7.59
C ARG A 371 4.23 8.06 6.50
N VAL A 372 3.68 8.15 5.28
CA VAL A 372 3.90 7.18 4.20
C VAL A 372 4.47 7.84 2.94
N LYS A 373 5.53 7.24 2.42
CA LYS A 373 6.20 7.70 1.20
C LYS A 373 5.36 7.46 -0.05
N LYS A 374 5.49 8.41 -0.98
CA LYS A 374 5.05 8.31 -2.37
C LYS A 374 5.85 7.25 -3.12
N THR A 375 5.36 6.85 -4.31
CA THR A 375 6.06 5.88 -5.15
C THR A 375 7.41 6.44 -5.59
N GLU A 376 8.46 5.68 -5.33
CA GLU A 376 9.82 6.05 -5.69
C GLU A 376 10.08 6.00 -7.21
N ASN A 377 11.05 6.80 -7.66
CA ASN A 377 11.94 6.35 -8.72
C ASN A 377 13.18 5.70 -8.07
N GLY A 378 13.89 4.86 -8.81
CA GLY A 378 15.10 4.22 -8.30
C GLY A 378 15.78 3.43 -9.39
N ASN A 379 17.11 3.48 -9.46
CA ASN A 379 17.87 2.84 -10.54
C ASN A 379 17.38 3.20 -11.96
N LYS A 380 16.93 4.45 -12.14
CA LYS A 380 16.29 4.96 -13.37
C LYS A 380 15.03 4.19 -13.82
N GLU A 381 14.33 3.59 -12.87
CA GLU A 381 13.00 3.00 -13.06
C GLU A 381 11.91 3.95 -12.53
N ASN A 382 10.71 3.86 -13.08
CA ASN A 382 9.54 4.68 -12.74
C ASN A 382 9.76 6.19 -12.92
N LEU A 383 10.23 6.57 -14.10
CA LEU A 383 10.67 7.95 -14.40
C LEU A 383 9.53 8.99 -14.48
N LYS A 384 8.26 8.56 -14.44
CA LYS A 384 7.08 9.44 -14.59
C LYS A 384 5.99 9.23 -13.52
N GLY A 385 6.26 8.41 -12.49
CA GLY A 385 5.26 7.94 -11.53
C GLY A 385 4.90 8.89 -10.38
N ASN A 386 4.83 10.20 -10.63
CA ASN A 386 4.67 11.24 -9.60
C ASN A 386 3.34 11.12 -8.84
N TYR A 387 2.25 10.83 -9.56
CA TYR A 387 0.90 10.96 -9.03
C TYR A 387 0.28 9.64 -8.52
N LEU A 388 1.03 8.53 -8.57
CA LEU A 388 0.53 7.19 -8.22
C LEU A 388 -0.03 7.06 -6.79
N ALA A 389 0.38 7.94 -5.87
CA ALA A 389 0.00 7.90 -4.45
C ALA A 389 -0.82 9.13 -4.02
N ASP A 390 -1.49 9.80 -4.95
CA ASP A 390 -2.28 11.02 -4.70
C ASP A 390 -3.79 10.76 -4.89
N GLY A 391 -4.24 9.61 -4.39
CA GLY A 391 -5.57 9.07 -4.68
C GLY A 391 -5.60 8.23 -5.95
N GLY A 392 -4.47 7.63 -6.33
CA GLY A 392 -4.40 6.72 -7.47
C GLY A 392 -5.29 5.50 -7.24
N SER A 393 -6.22 5.22 -8.16
CA SER A 393 -7.22 4.16 -8.01
C SER A 393 -7.11 3.08 -9.10
N ALA A 394 -7.36 1.82 -8.75
CA ALA A 394 -7.47 0.75 -9.74
C ALA A 394 -8.89 0.17 -9.72
N ILE A 395 -9.56 0.16 -10.87
CA ILE A 395 -10.92 -0.36 -11.05
C ILE A 395 -10.84 -1.60 -11.94
N ARG A 396 -11.12 -2.78 -11.38
CA ARG A 396 -10.86 -4.07 -12.04
C ARG A 396 -12.04 -5.02 -11.97
N VAL A 397 -12.56 -5.44 -13.11
CA VAL A 397 -13.63 -6.44 -13.27
C VAL A 397 -13.02 -7.76 -13.76
N ASP A 398 -12.29 -7.74 -14.87
CA ASP A 398 -11.62 -8.91 -15.43
C ASP A 398 -10.15 -9.00 -14.95
N GLY A 399 -9.60 -7.89 -14.44
CA GLY A 399 -8.26 -7.78 -13.84
C GLY A 399 -7.20 -7.20 -14.78
N ASP A 400 -7.43 -7.28 -16.09
CA ASP A 400 -6.46 -6.89 -17.11
C ASP A 400 -6.66 -5.49 -17.67
N GLU A 401 -7.50 -4.67 -17.03
CA GLU A 401 -7.81 -3.28 -17.42
C GLU A 401 -6.56 -2.41 -17.57
N TYR A 402 -5.48 -2.73 -16.85
CA TYR A 402 -4.23 -1.99 -16.84
C TYR A 402 -3.01 -2.84 -17.28
N ASP A 403 -3.21 -4.02 -17.89
CA ASP A 403 -2.11 -4.90 -18.27
C ASP A 403 -1.18 -4.22 -19.29
N ASN A 404 0.07 -3.98 -18.88
CA ASN A 404 1.13 -3.43 -19.74
C ASN A 404 0.76 -2.10 -20.45
N ILE A 405 -0.15 -1.31 -19.87
CA ILE A 405 -0.58 -0.01 -20.42
C ILE A 405 0.42 1.12 -20.12
N PHE A 406 1.21 0.98 -19.05
CA PHE A 406 2.08 2.03 -18.49
C PHE A 406 3.02 2.76 -19.47
N PRO A 407 3.63 2.14 -20.51
CA PRO A 407 4.45 2.89 -21.47
C PRO A 407 3.65 3.90 -22.30
N VAL A 408 2.34 3.73 -22.46
CA VAL A 408 1.47 4.63 -23.24
C VAL A 408 0.56 5.49 -22.36
N TRP A 409 0.68 5.39 -21.04
CA TRP A 409 -0.11 6.22 -20.13
C TRP A 409 0.23 7.70 -20.28
N ASP A 410 -0.81 8.51 -20.26
CA ASP A 410 -0.71 9.91 -19.86
C ASP A 410 -0.57 9.95 -18.34
N TRP A 411 0.65 10.21 -17.88
CA TRP A 411 0.98 10.16 -16.45
C TRP A 411 0.42 11.35 -15.66
N ASN A 412 -0.11 12.41 -16.31
CA ASN A 412 -0.96 13.41 -15.64
C ASN A 412 -2.38 12.90 -15.36
N LYS A 413 -2.75 11.75 -15.94
CA LYS A 413 -4.09 11.17 -15.89
C LYS A 413 -4.06 9.79 -15.23
N VAL A 414 -3.22 9.61 -14.21
CA VAL A 414 -3.30 8.39 -13.36
C VAL A 414 -4.75 8.30 -12.84
N PRO A 415 -5.42 7.15 -12.95
CA PRO A 415 -6.82 7.05 -12.51
C PRO A 415 -6.98 7.49 -11.04
N GLY A 416 -8.03 8.25 -10.75
CA GLY A 416 -8.37 8.70 -9.40
C GLY A 416 -7.73 10.02 -8.94
N VAL A 417 -6.64 10.49 -9.55
CA VAL A 417 -5.89 11.67 -9.06
C VAL A 417 -6.58 13.00 -9.37
N THR A 418 -6.26 14.05 -8.61
CA THR A 418 -6.62 15.45 -8.92
C THR A 418 -5.35 16.30 -9.00
N VAL A 419 -4.89 16.65 -10.20
CA VAL A 419 -3.56 17.26 -10.39
C VAL A 419 -3.55 18.28 -11.54
N PRO A 420 -2.60 19.25 -11.51
CA PRO A 420 -2.30 20.07 -12.67
C PRO A 420 -1.71 19.23 -13.80
N GLU A 421 -2.12 19.50 -15.04
CA GLU A 421 -1.64 18.80 -16.24
C GLU A 421 -0.29 19.38 -16.70
N LEU A 422 0.81 18.87 -16.15
CA LEU A 422 2.15 19.37 -16.46
C LEU A 422 2.57 19.02 -17.90
N ALA A 423 3.07 20.02 -18.63
CA ALA A 423 3.64 19.81 -19.97
C ALA A 423 4.90 18.93 -19.94
N THR A 424 5.68 19.00 -18.87
CA THR A 424 6.83 18.12 -18.61
C THR A 424 6.77 17.67 -17.16
N LEU A 425 6.64 16.35 -16.96
CA LEU A 425 6.62 15.77 -15.63
C LEU A 425 8.00 15.90 -14.98
N THR A 426 8.00 16.26 -13.70
CA THR A 426 9.20 16.23 -12.87
C THR A 426 9.59 14.79 -12.60
N LEU A 427 10.88 14.48 -12.56
CA LEU A 427 11.33 13.15 -12.17
C LEU A 427 10.93 12.88 -10.71
N PRO A 428 10.25 11.77 -10.37
CA PRO A 428 9.98 11.44 -8.98
C PRO A 428 11.28 11.30 -8.19
N ALA A 429 11.24 11.59 -6.88
CA ALA A 429 12.42 11.50 -6.03
C ALA A 429 12.96 10.06 -5.92
N GLN A 430 14.29 9.94 -5.86
CA GLN A 430 14.95 8.65 -5.65
C GLN A 430 14.59 8.08 -4.29
N TRP A 431 14.15 6.82 -4.28
CA TRP A 431 13.77 6.07 -3.08
C TRP A 431 12.61 6.69 -2.27
N GLY A 432 11.81 7.52 -2.95
CA GLY A 432 10.56 8.08 -2.45
C GLY A 432 10.74 9.18 -1.41
N VAL A 433 9.73 10.04 -1.32
CA VAL A 433 9.60 11.10 -0.32
C VAL A 433 8.27 10.95 0.38
N LEU A 434 8.17 11.41 1.63
CA LEU A 434 6.90 11.45 2.35
C LEU A 434 5.88 12.31 1.58
N GLY A 435 4.61 11.91 1.62
CA GLY A 435 3.52 12.76 1.16
C GLY A 435 3.34 13.96 2.09
N LYS A 436 2.48 14.91 1.69
CA LYS A 436 2.20 16.10 2.50
C LYS A 436 0.91 16.04 3.31
N SER A 437 0.06 15.06 3.05
CA SER A 437 -1.24 14.97 3.71
C SER A 437 -1.10 14.71 5.21
N THR A 438 -1.80 15.51 5.99
CA THR A 438 -1.99 15.35 7.43
C THR A 438 -3.27 14.58 7.80
N PHE A 439 -4.14 14.34 6.83
CA PHE A 439 -5.42 13.64 7.01
C PHE A 439 -5.65 12.67 5.84
N THR A 440 -5.29 11.41 6.05
CA THR A 440 -5.60 10.31 5.13
C THR A 440 -5.67 8.98 5.85
N GLY A 441 -6.55 8.11 5.40
CA GLY A 441 -6.90 6.86 6.05
C GLY A 441 -8.33 6.47 5.68
N GLY A 442 -8.87 5.45 6.35
CA GLY A 442 -10.21 4.98 6.09
C GLY A 442 -10.84 4.29 7.30
N VAL A 443 -12.16 4.25 7.33
CA VAL A 443 -12.94 3.42 8.25
C VAL A 443 -13.30 2.11 7.56
N SER A 444 -13.27 0.99 8.26
CA SER A 444 -13.64 -0.32 7.74
C SER A 444 -14.36 -1.16 8.80
N ASP A 445 -15.42 -1.87 8.41
CA ASP A 445 -16.01 -2.97 9.18
C ASP A 445 -15.56 -4.35 8.67
N GLY A 446 -14.62 -4.39 7.72
CA GLY A 446 -14.14 -5.60 7.04
C GLY A 446 -14.90 -5.93 5.75
N LYS A 447 -16.08 -5.34 5.49
CA LYS A 447 -16.86 -5.53 4.25
C LYS A 447 -17.12 -4.20 3.51
N TYR A 448 -17.41 -3.14 4.23
CA TYR A 448 -17.68 -1.79 3.77
C TYR A 448 -16.72 -0.80 4.43
N GLY A 449 -16.67 0.41 3.89
CA GLY A 449 -15.86 1.48 4.47
C GLY A 449 -15.82 2.71 3.61
N ALA A 450 -15.08 3.71 4.08
CA ALA A 450 -14.82 4.95 3.37
C ALA A 450 -13.35 5.36 3.57
N THR A 451 -12.76 5.96 2.54
CA THR A 451 -11.37 6.44 2.52
C THR A 451 -11.34 7.93 2.23
N ALA A 452 -10.44 8.65 2.88
CA ALA A 452 -10.21 10.07 2.66
C ALA A 452 -8.75 10.38 2.33
N TYR A 453 -8.54 11.42 1.52
CA TYR A 453 -7.24 12.03 1.27
C TYR A 453 -7.39 13.55 1.19
N LYS A 454 -6.80 14.25 2.17
CA LYS A 454 -6.62 15.70 2.13
C LYS A 454 -5.32 16.01 1.38
N GLN A 455 -5.41 16.34 0.10
CA GLN A 455 -4.26 16.72 -0.70
C GLN A 455 -3.76 18.11 -0.27
N GLU A 456 -2.47 18.22 0.02
CA GLU A 456 -1.81 19.46 0.48
C GLU A 456 -0.57 19.78 -0.38
N GLU A 457 -0.63 19.44 -1.67
CA GLU A 457 0.50 19.49 -2.59
C GLU A 457 0.13 19.94 -4.01
N TYR A 458 1.15 20.07 -4.87
CA TYR A 458 1.05 20.51 -6.27
C TYR A 458 0.40 21.86 -6.50
N ASN A 459 0.45 22.74 -5.49
CA ASN A 459 -0.29 24.00 -5.51
C ASN A 459 -1.79 23.79 -5.76
N THR A 460 -2.31 22.59 -5.49
CA THR A 460 -3.66 22.15 -5.80
C THR A 460 -4.25 21.40 -4.60
N PRO A 461 -4.48 22.09 -3.46
CA PRO A 461 -5.16 21.47 -2.33
C PRO A 461 -6.55 20.97 -2.74
N SER A 462 -6.95 19.83 -2.18
CA SER A 462 -8.29 19.26 -2.38
C SER A 462 -8.66 18.26 -1.30
N LYS A 463 -9.96 18.01 -1.13
CA LYS A 463 -10.53 16.98 -0.26
C LYS A 463 -11.12 15.87 -1.12
N LYS A 464 -10.58 14.67 -1.03
CA LYS A 464 -11.01 13.51 -1.83
C LYS A 464 -11.56 12.43 -0.90
N GLY A 465 -12.73 11.91 -1.23
CA GLY A 465 -13.42 10.87 -0.48
C GLY A 465 -13.90 9.74 -1.40
N TRP A 466 -13.75 8.50 -0.96
CA TRP A 466 -14.25 7.30 -1.62
C TRP A 466 -15.13 6.52 -0.65
N PHE A 467 -16.37 6.25 -1.06
CA PHE A 467 -17.39 5.61 -0.24
C PHE A 467 -17.78 4.29 -0.90
N PHE A 468 -17.54 3.18 -0.20
CA PHE A 468 -17.56 1.85 -0.81
C PHE A 468 -18.78 1.05 -0.33
N PHE A 469 -19.66 0.69 -1.28
CA PHE A 469 -20.89 -0.07 -1.03
C PHE A 469 -20.82 -1.49 -1.63
N ASP A 470 -21.92 -2.04 -2.12
CA ASP A 470 -21.94 -3.38 -2.73
C ASP A 470 -21.64 -3.32 -4.23
N ASP A 471 -22.45 -2.56 -4.97
CA ASP A 471 -22.39 -2.51 -6.43
C ASP A 471 -21.65 -1.28 -6.95
N GLU A 472 -21.46 -0.27 -6.10
CA GLU A 472 -20.85 1.00 -6.49
C GLU A 472 -19.83 1.56 -5.49
N VAL A 473 -18.99 2.44 -6.02
CA VAL A 473 -18.10 3.31 -5.26
C VAL A 473 -18.40 4.76 -5.61
N VAL A 474 -18.79 5.55 -4.61
CA VAL A 474 -19.03 6.98 -4.79
C VAL A 474 -17.73 7.73 -4.54
N CYS A 475 -17.32 8.56 -5.49
CA CYS A 475 -16.08 9.33 -5.45
C CYS A 475 -16.40 10.82 -5.40
N LEU A 476 -16.03 11.47 -4.31
CA LEU A 476 -16.28 12.89 -4.07
C LEU A 476 -14.98 13.69 -4.04
N GLY A 477 -15.05 14.92 -4.52
CA GLY A 477 -13.99 15.91 -4.47
C GLY A 477 -14.57 17.26 -4.08
N ALA A 478 -13.94 17.94 -3.14
CA ALA A 478 -14.32 19.28 -2.69
C ALA A 478 -13.08 20.17 -2.45
N GLU A 479 -13.31 21.49 -2.38
CA GLU A 479 -12.28 22.51 -2.17
C GLU A 479 -11.09 22.39 -3.12
N ILE A 480 -11.36 22.04 -4.38
CA ILE A 480 -10.33 21.98 -5.41
C ILE A 480 -10.02 23.44 -5.79
N SER A 481 -8.90 23.92 -5.27
CA SER A 481 -8.36 25.23 -5.58
C SER A 481 -6.94 25.08 -6.09
N SER A 482 -6.51 25.87 -7.07
CA SER A 482 -5.13 25.77 -7.56
C SER A 482 -4.49 27.11 -7.89
N THR A 483 -3.22 27.24 -7.53
CA THR A 483 -2.33 28.32 -7.96
C THR A 483 -1.33 27.87 -9.03
N ALA A 484 -1.46 26.63 -9.54
CA ALA A 484 -0.73 26.19 -10.72
C ALA A 484 -1.21 26.94 -11.97
N THR A 485 -0.32 27.07 -12.97
CA THR A 485 -0.62 27.74 -14.24
C THR A 485 -1.36 26.84 -15.22
N GLU A 486 -1.21 25.54 -15.05
CA GLU A 486 -1.79 24.48 -15.88
C GLU A 486 -3.26 24.23 -15.56
N SER A 487 -3.99 23.60 -16.48
CA SER A 487 -5.35 23.14 -16.19
C SER A 487 -5.30 22.04 -15.13
N VAL A 488 -6.27 22.03 -14.22
CA VAL A 488 -6.42 20.99 -13.21
C VAL A 488 -7.48 20.01 -13.66
N SER A 489 -7.19 18.72 -13.51
CA SER A 489 -8.16 17.66 -13.82
C SER A 489 -8.29 16.66 -12.68
N SER A 490 -9.47 16.05 -12.59
CA SER A 490 -9.70 14.84 -11.81
C SER A 490 -9.92 13.66 -12.75
N THR A 491 -9.02 12.68 -12.73
CA THR A 491 -9.15 11.52 -13.61
C THR A 491 -10.10 10.50 -13.01
N VAL A 492 -11.11 10.09 -13.78
CA VAL A 492 -12.04 9.03 -13.39
C VAL A 492 -11.42 7.66 -13.71
N ASN A 493 -10.94 7.46 -14.94
CA ASN A 493 -10.20 6.26 -15.31
C ASN A 493 -9.26 6.47 -16.51
N GLN A 494 -8.25 5.63 -16.62
CA GLN A 494 -7.36 5.50 -17.78
C GLN A 494 -6.93 4.02 -17.93
N SER A 495 -7.67 3.27 -18.73
CA SER A 495 -7.56 1.81 -18.89
C SER A 495 -7.42 1.41 -20.35
N LEU A 496 -7.15 0.12 -20.62
CA LEU A 496 -7.16 -0.41 -21.98
C LEU A 496 -8.56 -0.30 -22.57
N LEU A 497 -8.66 0.26 -23.78
CA LEU A 497 -9.92 0.29 -24.53
C LEU A 497 -10.25 -1.12 -25.01
N LYS A 498 -11.28 -1.71 -24.40
CA LYS A 498 -11.89 -2.97 -24.82
C LYS A 498 -13.38 -2.83 -25.05
N GLY A 499 -13.83 -3.29 -26.22
CA GLY A 499 -15.21 -3.15 -26.65
C GLY A 499 -15.59 -1.69 -26.89
N ASP A 500 -16.89 -1.47 -26.99
CA ASP A 500 -17.47 -0.17 -27.29
C ASP A 500 -17.47 0.75 -26.06
N VAL A 501 -17.50 2.06 -26.33
CA VAL A 501 -17.77 3.08 -25.33
C VAL A 501 -19.16 3.61 -25.59
N ILE A 502 -20.02 3.53 -24.58
CA ILE A 502 -21.42 3.97 -24.66
C ILE A 502 -21.57 5.17 -23.75
N VAL A 503 -22.14 6.25 -24.29
CA VAL A 503 -22.43 7.49 -23.56
C VAL A 503 -23.94 7.69 -23.56
N SER A 504 -24.49 7.93 -22.38
CA SER A 504 -25.90 8.32 -22.23
C SER A 504 -26.01 9.79 -21.89
N GLU A 505 -26.70 10.53 -22.76
CA GLU A 505 -27.04 11.93 -22.56
C GLU A 505 -28.57 12.09 -22.64
N LYS A 506 -29.17 12.81 -21.70
CA LYS A 506 -30.62 13.10 -21.69
C LYS A 506 -31.50 11.84 -21.83
N GLY A 507 -31.03 10.70 -21.30
CA GLY A 507 -31.75 9.42 -21.31
C GLY A 507 -31.58 8.57 -22.57
N SER A 508 -30.75 8.99 -23.53
CA SER A 508 -30.44 8.21 -24.74
C SER A 508 -29.00 7.71 -24.70
N ALA A 509 -28.83 6.39 -24.68
CA ALA A 509 -27.53 5.73 -24.73
C ALA A 509 -27.08 5.50 -26.19
N THR A 510 -25.89 5.97 -26.54
CA THR A 510 -25.32 5.83 -27.88
C THR A 510 -23.86 5.42 -27.82
N MET A 511 -23.45 4.63 -28.81
CA MET A 511 -22.03 4.30 -29.00
C MET A 511 -21.29 5.51 -29.57
N VAL A 512 -20.14 5.84 -29.01
CA VAL A 512 -19.30 6.93 -29.53
C VAL A 512 -18.18 6.40 -30.41
N SER A 513 -17.88 7.12 -31.49
CA SER A 513 -16.76 6.80 -32.39
C SER A 513 -15.42 6.92 -31.65
N LYS A 514 -14.37 6.30 -32.20
CA LYS A 514 -13.01 6.49 -31.67
C LYS A 514 -12.53 7.92 -31.86
N GLY A 515 -11.81 8.44 -30.87
CA GLY A 515 -11.16 9.75 -30.94
C GLY A 515 -11.12 10.45 -29.60
N LYS A 516 -10.81 11.75 -29.65
CA LYS A 516 -10.98 12.67 -28.52
C LYS A 516 -12.34 13.33 -28.62
N HIS A 517 -13.06 13.32 -27.52
CA HIS A 517 -14.37 13.93 -27.39
C HIS A 517 -14.26 15.13 -26.45
N GLY A 518 -14.93 16.22 -26.82
CA GLY A 518 -15.01 17.42 -25.99
C GLY A 518 -15.87 17.19 -24.74
N LYS A 519 -16.33 18.28 -24.14
CA LYS A 519 -17.22 18.22 -22.97
C LYS A 519 -18.51 17.48 -23.33
N THR A 520 -18.73 16.33 -22.71
CA THR A 520 -19.96 15.53 -22.85
C THR A 520 -21.01 15.99 -21.83
N GLY A 521 -22.29 15.92 -22.19
CA GLY A 521 -23.42 16.14 -21.29
C GLY A 521 -23.86 14.84 -20.60
N ALA A 522 -22.93 13.91 -20.39
CA ALA A 522 -23.21 12.55 -20.01
C ALA A 522 -23.81 12.43 -18.60
N ASN A 523 -24.94 11.73 -18.52
CA ASN A 523 -25.51 11.28 -17.26
C ASN A 523 -24.71 10.06 -16.75
N TRP A 524 -24.38 9.16 -17.68
CA TRP A 524 -23.50 8.02 -17.43
C TRP A 524 -22.73 7.61 -18.69
N ILE A 525 -21.59 6.98 -18.48
CA ILE A 525 -20.73 6.37 -19.51
C ILE A 525 -20.49 4.91 -19.13
N LEU A 526 -20.52 4.01 -20.10
CA LEU A 526 -20.20 2.60 -19.92
C LEU A 526 -19.02 2.21 -20.82
N HIS A 527 -18.02 1.57 -20.22
CA HIS A 527 -16.88 1.01 -20.93
C HIS A 527 -16.36 -0.22 -20.21
N ASN A 528 -16.08 -1.30 -20.96
CA ASN A 528 -15.45 -2.53 -20.45
C ASN A 528 -16.04 -3.03 -19.11
N LYS A 529 -17.37 -3.14 -19.07
CA LYS A 529 -18.16 -3.56 -17.90
C LYS A 529 -18.11 -2.62 -16.69
N ILE A 530 -17.70 -1.37 -16.87
CA ILE A 530 -17.62 -0.38 -15.80
C ILE A 530 -18.48 0.83 -16.19
N GLY A 531 -19.52 1.07 -15.39
CA GLY A 531 -20.34 2.26 -15.45
C GLY A 531 -19.69 3.42 -14.70
N TYR A 532 -19.83 4.63 -15.22
CA TYR A 532 -19.44 5.88 -14.60
C TYR A 532 -20.62 6.83 -14.65
N VAL A 533 -21.22 7.13 -13.50
CA VAL A 533 -22.39 8.02 -13.37
C VAL A 533 -21.92 9.37 -12.85
N PHE A 534 -22.52 10.46 -13.35
CA PHE A 534 -22.19 11.83 -12.99
C PHE A 534 -23.40 12.56 -12.39
N PRO A 535 -23.71 12.35 -11.09
CA PRO A 535 -24.94 12.87 -10.47
C PRO A 535 -25.09 14.39 -10.55
N GLN A 536 -23.97 15.12 -10.59
CA GLN A 536 -23.92 16.58 -10.66
C GLN A 536 -23.43 17.09 -12.04
N GLY A 537 -23.25 16.20 -13.02
CA GLY A 537 -22.61 16.53 -14.30
C GLY A 537 -21.15 16.97 -14.15
N GLY A 538 -20.74 17.96 -14.93
CA GLY A 538 -19.39 18.54 -14.93
C GLY A 538 -18.81 18.68 -16.34
N ASN A 539 -17.57 19.19 -16.45
CA ASN A 539 -16.83 19.22 -17.72
C ASN A 539 -16.22 17.84 -17.98
N ILE A 540 -17.06 16.88 -18.36
CA ILE A 540 -16.65 15.48 -18.56
C ILE A 540 -15.97 15.32 -19.92
N MET A 541 -14.73 14.88 -19.91
CA MET A 541 -13.89 14.71 -21.09
C MET A 541 -13.59 13.24 -21.34
N LEU A 542 -13.65 12.81 -22.59
CA LEU A 542 -13.51 11.40 -22.98
C LEU A 542 -12.53 11.24 -24.14
N SER A 543 -11.72 10.18 -24.10
CA SER A 543 -10.85 9.76 -25.20
C SER A 543 -10.84 8.23 -25.30
N ASN A 544 -11.03 7.69 -26.50
CA ASN A 544 -11.05 6.25 -26.80
C ASN A 544 -10.27 5.96 -28.09
N GLN A 545 -8.95 6.19 -28.05
CA GLN A 545 -8.08 6.15 -29.22
C GLN A 545 -6.78 5.39 -28.94
N SER A 546 -5.98 5.14 -29.99
CA SER A 546 -4.61 4.62 -29.85
C SER A 546 -3.70 5.67 -29.20
N GLU A 547 -2.95 5.26 -28.18
CA GLU A 547 -1.87 6.01 -27.56
C GLU A 547 -0.54 5.27 -27.78
N SER A 548 0.56 6.02 -27.81
CA SER A 548 1.90 5.51 -28.12
C SER A 548 2.94 5.93 -27.09
N GLY A 549 3.95 5.10 -26.89
CA GLY A 549 5.08 5.40 -26.02
C GLY A 549 6.09 4.26 -26.00
N THR A 550 7.08 4.34 -25.11
CA THR A 550 8.12 3.31 -24.99
C THR A 550 8.35 2.94 -23.54
N TRP A 551 8.71 1.68 -23.29
CA TRP A 551 9.16 1.27 -21.97
C TRP A 551 10.40 2.06 -21.53
N LYS A 552 11.29 2.42 -22.46
CA LYS A 552 12.45 3.26 -22.17
C LYS A 552 12.07 4.59 -21.53
N SER A 553 10.97 5.21 -21.98
CA SER A 553 10.51 6.50 -21.47
C SER A 553 10.11 6.50 -19.99
N ILE A 554 9.86 5.32 -19.41
CA ILE A 554 9.51 5.14 -18.00
C ILE A 554 10.53 4.30 -17.23
N ASN A 555 11.48 3.65 -17.92
CA ASN A 555 12.52 2.80 -17.35
C ASN A 555 13.74 2.73 -18.30
N ASP A 556 14.86 3.36 -17.94
CA ASP A 556 16.01 3.57 -18.83
C ASP A 556 16.61 2.27 -19.39
N ALA A 557 16.50 1.17 -18.64
CA ALA A 557 17.04 -0.14 -18.99
C ALA A 557 16.19 -0.94 -20.00
N ARG A 558 15.06 -0.37 -20.47
CA ARG A 558 14.13 -1.06 -21.37
C ARG A 558 14.31 -0.63 -22.83
N PRO A 559 13.85 -1.46 -23.79
CA PRO A 559 13.92 -1.12 -25.21
C PRO A 559 13.19 0.19 -25.53
N ASN A 560 13.74 0.95 -26.49
CA ASN A 560 13.11 2.16 -27.03
C ASN A 560 12.10 1.87 -28.16
N THR A 561 11.64 0.63 -28.28
CA THR A 561 10.67 0.23 -29.29
C THR A 561 9.31 0.84 -28.96
N ALA A 562 8.66 1.43 -29.96
CA ALA A 562 7.31 1.97 -29.82
C ALA A 562 6.31 0.86 -29.44
N VAL A 563 5.46 1.17 -28.48
CA VAL A 563 4.31 0.37 -28.05
C VAL A 563 3.08 1.21 -28.34
N ASN A 564 2.10 0.63 -29.03
CA ASN A 564 0.80 1.25 -29.26
C ASN A 564 -0.27 0.44 -28.54
N LYS A 565 -1.20 1.12 -27.88
CA LYS A 565 -2.36 0.50 -27.23
C LYS A 565 -3.58 1.39 -27.44
N GLU A 566 -4.73 0.76 -27.63
CA GLU A 566 -6.01 1.45 -27.56
C GLU A 566 -6.31 1.76 -26.08
N VAL A 567 -6.58 3.02 -25.76
CA VAL A 567 -6.75 3.50 -24.38
C VAL A 567 -8.09 4.22 -24.24
N PHE A 568 -8.84 3.85 -23.20
CA PHE A 568 -9.99 4.60 -22.69
C PHE A 568 -9.51 5.53 -21.59
N LYS A 569 -9.80 6.83 -21.73
CA LYS A 569 -9.42 7.86 -20.76
C LYS A 569 -10.61 8.79 -20.50
N LEU A 570 -10.97 8.94 -19.23
CA LEU A 570 -12.14 9.70 -18.77
C LEU A 570 -11.73 10.58 -17.60
N TRP A 571 -12.00 11.88 -17.69
CA TRP A 571 -11.65 12.85 -16.65
C TRP A 571 -12.62 14.02 -16.58
N ILE A 572 -12.59 14.74 -15.47
CA ILE A 572 -13.33 15.98 -15.24
C ILE A 572 -12.31 17.11 -15.29
N ASP A 573 -12.57 18.10 -16.15
CA ASP A 573 -11.72 19.29 -16.30
C ASP A 573 -12.21 20.45 -15.40
N HIS A 574 -11.36 20.87 -14.46
CA HIS A 574 -11.64 21.98 -13.55
C HIS A 574 -11.16 23.33 -14.11
N GLY A 575 -10.52 23.32 -15.28
CA GLY A 575 -9.96 24.51 -15.92
C GLY A 575 -8.67 24.99 -15.25
N THR A 576 -8.22 26.17 -15.68
CA THR A 576 -7.09 26.88 -15.08
C THR A 576 -7.53 27.63 -13.84
N THR A 577 -6.73 27.58 -12.77
CA THR A 577 -6.98 28.27 -11.49
C THR A 577 -8.39 28.04 -10.92
N PRO A 578 -8.84 26.77 -10.74
CA PRO A 578 -10.09 26.51 -10.06
C PRO A 578 -10.09 27.16 -8.66
N MET A 579 -11.27 27.58 -8.22
CA MET A 579 -11.51 28.11 -6.87
C MET A 579 -12.70 27.37 -6.26
N ASN A 580 -12.45 26.61 -5.21
CA ASN A 580 -13.45 25.78 -4.53
C ASN A 580 -14.26 24.90 -5.49
N ALA A 581 -13.63 24.40 -6.54
CA ALA A 581 -14.26 23.46 -7.45
C ALA A 581 -14.51 22.12 -6.74
N SER A 582 -15.41 21.32 -7.30
CA SER A 582 -15.80 20.02 -6.75
C SER A 582 -16.08 19.03 -7.89
N TYR A 583 -16.11 17.75 -7.54
CA TYR A 583 -16.64 16.71 -8.41
C TYR A 583 -17.44 15.70 -7.61
N ALA A 584 -18.36 15.03 -8.30
CA ALA A 584 -19.02 13.83 -7.82
C ALA A 584 -19.20 12.86 -8.99
N TYR A 585 -18.67 11.65 -8.86
CA TYR A 585 -18.93 10.56 -9.80
C TYR A 585 -19.12 9.24 -9.04
N ILE A 586 -19.90 8.33 -9.62
CA ILE A 586 -20.15 6.99 -9.06
C ILE A 586 -19.62 5.98 -10.06
N VAL A 587 -18.78 5.07 -9.59
CA VAL A 587 -18.31 3.94 -10.39
C VAL A 587 -19.20 2.75 -10.08
N VAL A 588 -19.76 2.12 -11.11
CA VAL A 588 -20.64 0.94 -11.04
C VAL A 588 -19.99 -0.21 -11.83
N PRO A 589 -19.01 -0.92 -11.23
CA PRO A 589 -18.30 -2.01 -11.90
C PRO A 589 -19.20 -3.22 -12.15
N ASN A 590 -18.72 -4.15 -12.98
CA ASN A 590 -19.43 -5.39 -13.33
C ASN A 590 -20.81 -5.15 -13.99
N THR A 591 -20.95 -4.05 -14.73
CA THR A 591 -22.18 -3.75 -15.48
C THR A 591 -22.09 -4.29 -16.90
N ALA A 592 -22.87 -5.31 -17.24
CA ALA A 592 -22.68 -6.08 -18.48
C ALA A 592 -22.86 -5.24 -19.77
N ASP A 593 -23.87 -4.38 -19.82
CA ASP A 593 -24.28 -3.65 -21.03
C ASP A 593 -25.05 -2.35 -20.70
N ALA A 594 -25.44 -1.62 -21.74
CA ALA A 594 -26.18 -0.37 -21.62
C ALA A 594 -27.56 -0.54 -20.97
N SER A 595 -28.23 -1.67 -21.16
CA SER A 595 -29.54 -1.94 -20.56
C SER A 595 -29.41 -2.14 -19.04
N ALA A 596 -28.36 -2.82 -18.60
CA ALA A 596 -28.02 -2.93 -17.19
C ALA A 596 -27.70 -1.56 -16.58
N MET A 597 -26.90 -0.72 -17.26
CA MET A 597 -26.65 0.67 -16.80
C MET A 597 -27.93 1.51 -16.76
N GLN A 598 -28.81 1.39 -17.75
CA GLN A 598 -30.06 2.14 -17.78
C GLN A 598 -31.00 1.75 -16.63
N SER A 599 -30.88 0.51 -16.15
CA SER A 599 -31.67 -0.04 -15.05
C SER A 599 -31.00 0.14 -13.67
N TYR A 600 -29.76 0.64 -13.63
CA TYR A 600 -29.04 0.87 -12.37
C TYR A 600 -29.81 1.86 -11.51
N ASN A 601 -30.16 1.43 -10.29
CA ASN A 601 -30.96 2.24 -9.40
C ASN A 601 -30.12 3.23 -8.61
N GLN A 602 -29.78 4.35 -9.24
CA GLN A 602 -29.07 5.46 -8.59
C GLN A 602 -29.84 6.04 -7.38
N SER A 603 -31.16 5.86 -7.27
CA SER A 603 -31.96 6.44 -6.18
C SER A 603 -31.59 5.88 -4.80
N ASN A 604 -30.88 4.75 -4.75
CA ASN A 604 -30.37 4.20 -3.51
C ASN A 604 -29.23 5.04 -2.91
N ILE A 605 -28.54 5.84 -3.73
CA ILE A 605 -27.40 6.66 -3.33
C ILE A 605 -27.83 8.12 -3.17
N VAL A 606 -27.62 8.65 -1.98
CA VAL A 606 -27.84 10.07 -1.67
C VAL A 606 -26.50 10.67 -1.24
N ILE A 607 -25.98 11.60 -2.04
CA ILE A 607 -24.85 12.44 -1.66
C ILE A 607 -25.39 13.54 -0.77
N GLU A 608 -25.26 13.36 0.54
CA GLU A 608 -25.84 14.24 1.57
C GLU A 608 -25.03 15.53 1.69
N GLU A 609 -23.69 15.43 1.65
CA GLU A 609 -22.78 16.57 1.65
C GLU A 609 -21.51 16.30 0.82
N ASN A 610 -20.98 17.36 0.18
CA ASN A 610 -19.68 17.36 -0.49
C ASN A 610 -19.00 18.72 -0.32
N THR A 611 -18.48 18.99 0.87
CA THR A 611 -17.84 20.26 1.25
C THR A 611 -16.41 20.05 1.76
N GLY A 612 -15.71 21.15 2.06
CA GLY A 612 -14.39 21.11 2.68
C GLY A 612 -14.32 20.50 4.08
N ASN A 613 -15.45 20.57 4.78
CA ASN A 613 -15.57 20.16 6.18
C ASN A 613 -16.13 18.75 6.29
N ILE A 614 -17.16 18.44 5.48
CA ILE A 614 -17.89 17.18 5.53
C ILE A 614 -18.13 16.65 4.12
N GLN A 615 -17.83 15.36 3.91
CA GLN A 615 -18.33 14.58 2.78
C GLN A 615 -19.15 13.41 3.31
N ALA A 616 -20.39 13.26 2.85
CA ALA A 616 -21.33 12.29 3.39
C ALA A 616 -22.14 11.61 2.28
N VAL A 617 -22.23 10.28 2.33
CA VAL A 617 -23.02 9.49 1.39
C VAL A 617 -23.88 8.49 2.16
N LYS A 618 -25.19 8.53 1.90
CA LYS A 618 -26.17 7.59 2.44
C LYS A 618 -26.57 6.60 1.35
N HIS A 619 -26.55 5.32 1.70
CA HIS A 619 -27.15 4.26 0.89
C HIS A 619 -28.46 3.81 1.54
N THR A 620 -29.59 4.16 0.94
CA THR A 620 -30.92 3.90 1.52
C THR A 620 -31.27 2.41 1.51
N GLY A 621 -30.94 1.69 0.43
CA GLY A 621 -31.18 0.25 0.34
C GLY A 621 -30.40 -0.61 1.35
N LEU A 622 -29.19 -0.19 1.75
CA LEU A 622 -28.36 -0.86 2.75
C LEU A 622 -28.57 -0.32 4.17
N ASP A 623 -29.44 0.68 4.34
CA ASP A 623 -29.64 1.41 5.59
C ASP A 623 -28.31 1.83 6.23
N MET A 624 -27.48 2.51 5.43
CA MET A 624 -26.08 2.82 5.75
C MET A 624 -25.77 4.29 5.47
N LEU A 625 -24.96 4.90 6.34
CA LEU A 625 -24.42 6.24 6.16
C LEU A 625 -22.90 6.22 6.39
N GLN A 626 -22.15 6.78 5.46
CA GLN A 626 -20.70 6.97 5.59
C GLN A 626 -20.40 8.47 5.57
N VAL A 627 -19.61 8.94 6.54
CA VAL A 627 -19.31 10.38 6.73
C VAL A 627 -17.83 10.59 6.98
N ILE A 628 -17.23 11.54 6.27
CA ILE A 628 -15.87 12.03 6.48
C ILE A 628 -15.98 13.42 7.09
N PHE A 629 -15.48 13.58 8.32
CA PHE A 629 -15.31 14.85 9.01
C PHE A 629 -13.84 15.26 8.95
N TYR A 630 -13.51 16.29 8.18
CA TYR A 630 -12.15 16.80 8.08
C TYR A 630 -11.73 17.65 9.29
N GLU A 631 -12.70 18.08 10.09
CA GLU A 631 -12.57 18.83 11.34
C GLU A 631 -13.72 18.44 12.29
N ALA A 632 -13.63 18.87 13.55
CA ALA A 632 -14.77 18.77 14.48
C ALA A 632 -15.96 19.54 13.91
N GLY A 633 -17.16 18.97 14.01
CA GLY A 633 -18.32 19.53 13.31
C GLY A 633 -19.61 18.79 13.55
N THR A 634 -20.65 19.24 12.84
CA THR A 634 -21.99 18.66 12.93
C THR A 634 -22.53 18.40 11.53
N TYR A 635 -22.86 17.14 11.27
CA TYR A 635 -23.69 16.71 10.16
C TYR A 635 -25.15 16.73 10.62
N ASN A 636 -26.05 17.37 9.88
CA ASN A 636 -27.48 17.40 10.18
C ASN A 636 -28.32 17.41 8.90
N LYS A 637 -28.82 16.23 8.50
CA LYS A 637 -29.66 16.03 7.32
C LYS A 637 -30.63 14.88 7.54
N ASN A 638 -31.82 14.97 6.94
CA ASN A 638 -32.79 13.88 6.84
C ASN A 638 -33.09 13.16 8.17
N GLY A 639 -33.23 13.93 9.25
CA GLY A 639 -33.55 13.41 10.59
C GLY A 639 -32.39 12.68 11.27
N ILE A 640 -31.17 12.86 10.77
CA ILE A 640 -29.93 12.32 11.36
C ILE A 640 -29.05 13.51 11.74
N THR A 641 -28.67 13.58 13.01
CA THR A 641 -27.66 14.52 13.50
C THR A 641 -26.48 13.77 14.07
N ILE A 642 -25.27 14.12 13.62
CA ILE A 642 -24.00 13.58 14.14
C ILE A 642 -23.10 14.76 14.44
N GLU A 643 -22.78 14.98 15.71
CA GLU A 643 -21.78 15.94 16.16
C GLU A 643 -20.55 15.21 16.65
N VAL A 644 -19.38 15.60 16.16
CA VAL A 644 -18.08 15.06 16.58
C VAL A 644 -17.16 16.17 17.05
N ASP A 645 -16.39 15.91 18.10
CA ASP A 645 -15.45 16.87 18.69
C ASP A 645 -14.05 16.82 18.06
N GLN A 646 -13.81 15.88 17.14
CA GLN A 646 -12.54 15.62 16.48
C GLN A 646 -12.75 15.22 15.01
N PRO A 647 -11.77 15.46 14.13
CA PRO A 647 -11.81 14.98 12.75
C PRO A 647 -11.79 13.45 12.71
N CYS A 648 -12.63 12.83 11.87
CA CYS A 648 -12.78 11.38 11.83
C CYS A 648 -13.48 10.90 10.56
N ILE A 649 -13.50 9.58 10.35
CA ILE A 649 -14.34 8.94 9.34
C ILE A 649 -15.26 7.96 10.07
N MET A 650 -16.56 8.03 9.78
CA MET A 650 -17.59 7.23 10.40
C MET A 650 -18.33 6.37 9.37
N LEU A 651 -18.66 5.14 9.75
CA LEU A 651 -19.56 4.23 9.04
C LEU A 651 -20.66 3.82 10.01
N LEU A 652 -21.91 4.14 9.68
CA LEU A 652 -23.10 3.79 10.43
C LEU A 652 -23.94 2.81 9.63
N LYS A 653 -24.41 1.73 10.27
CA LYS A 653 -25.27 0.71 9.65
C LYS A 653 -26.50 0.47 10.49
N LYS A 654 -27.60 0.06 9.84
CA LYS A 654 -28.91 -0.14 10.46
C LYS A 654 -29.44 1.16 11.09
N ILE A 655 -29.18 2.29 10.43
CA ILE A 655 -29.48 3.64 10.92
C ILE A 655 -30.98 3.89 11.18
N SER A 656 -31.86 3.14 10.53
CA SER A 656 -33.31 3.21 10.74
C SER A 656 -33.81 2.42 11.96
N THR A 657 -32.95 1.63 12.59
CA THR A 657 -33.32 0.72 13.69
C THR A 657 -33.02 1.33 15.07
N THR A 658 -33.41 0.62 16.14
CA THR A 658 -33.12 1.01 17.52
C THR A 658 -31.72 0.62 18.00
N SER A 659 -30.91 0.00 17.14
CA SER A 659 -29.55 -0.48 17.44
C SER A 659 -28.67 -0.27 16.21
N VAL A 660 -27.92 0.84 16.21
CA VAL A 660 -27.09 1.27 15.09
C VAL A 660 -25.64 0.86 15.36
N GLU A 661 -25.02 0.17 14.40
CA GLU A 661 -23.59 -0.15 14.43
C GLU A 661 -22.81 1.09 13.98
N VAL A 662 -21.90 1.59 14.80
CA VAL A 662 -21.10 2.79 14.50
C VAL A 662 -19.62 2.43 14.53
N HIS A 663 -18.97 2.48 13.37
CA HIS A 663 -17.53 2.32 13.20
C HIS A 663 -16.88 3.69 13.02
N VAL A 664 -15.72 3.90 13.63
CA VAL A 664 -14.96 5.16 13.57
C VAL A 664 -13.48 4.87 13.38
N ALA A 665 -12.81 5.67 12.54
CA ALA A 665 -11.36 5.72 12.42
C ALA A 665 -10.86 7.17 12.53
N ASP A 666 -9.63 7.33 13.02
CA ASP A 666 -8.89 8.61 13.03
C ASP A 666 -7.81 8.60 11.93
N PRO A 667 -8.03 9.28 10.80
CA PRO A 667 -7.04 9.38 9.71
C PRO A 667 -5.78 10.19 10.07
N THR A 668 -5.82 10.97 11.15
CA THR A 668 -4.64 11.72 11.62
C THR A 668 -3.66 10.83 12.39
N GLN A 669 -4.16 9.75 13.01
CA GLN A 669 -3.43 8.83 13.88
C GLN A 669 -2.87 9.52 15.15
N LYS A 670 -3.58 10.52 15.68
CA LYS A 670 -3.13 11.37 16.79
C LYS A 670 -4.17 11.53 17.89
N VAL A 671 -5.44 11.27 17.60
CA VAL A 671 -6.54 11.49 18.53
C VAL A 671 -6.64 10.28 19.45
N ALA A 672 -6.68 10.52 20.77
CA ALA A 672 -6.84 9.45 21.76
C ALA A 672 -8.32 9.07 21.97
N THR A 673 -9.22 10.04 21.88
CA THR A 673 -10.66 9.89 22.13
C THR A 673 -11.45 10.72 21.15
N ILE A 674 -12.52 10.16 20.61
CA ILE A 674 -13.53 10.88 19.82
C ILE A 674 -14.87 10.79 20.54
N ASN A 675 -15.48 11.93 20.82
CA ASN A 675 -16.85 12.01 21.32
C ASN A 675 -17.80 12.28 20.16
N ALA A 676 -18.75 11.37 19.95
CA ALA A 676 -19.81 11.52 18.98
C ALA A 676 -21.17 11.65 19.68
N PHE A 677 -21.94 12.67 19.33
CA PHE A 677 -23.33 12.83 19.75
C PHE A 677 -24.23 12.57 18.55
N ILE A 678 -24.99 11.48 18.59
CA ILE A 678 -25.73 10.95 17.45
C ILE A 678 -27.22 10.91 17.78
N GLU A 679 -28.02 11.48 16.90
CA GLU A 679 -29.48 11.41 16.93
C GLU A 679 -29.97 10.80 15.62
N VAL A 680 -30.77 9.74 15.72
CA VAL A 680 -31.36 9.00 14.60
C VAL A 680 -32.81 8.65 14.94
N SER A 681 -33.66 8.46 13.93
CA SER A 681 -35.10 8.25 14.13
C SER A 681 -35.44 7.05 15.03
N GLY A 682 -34.62 5.98 14.99
CA GLY A 682 -34.86 4.77 15.78
C GLY A 682 -34.41 4.85 17.25
N VAL A 683 -33.63 5.88 17.64
CA VAL A 683 -33.09 6.02 19.00
C VAL A 683 -33.46 7.40 19.54
N SER A 684 -34.36 7.43 20.54
CA SER A 684 -34.91 8.68 21.09
C SER A 684 -33.84 9.56 21.72
N ASN A 685 -33.85 10.88 21.48
CA ASN A 685 -32.85 11.87 21.93
C ASN A 685 -31.42 11.62 21.41
N SER A 686 -30.64 12.68 21.29
CA SER A 686 -29.20 12.57 21.02
C SER A 686 -28.47 11.72 22.08
N ARG A 687 -27.67 10.77 21.61
CA ARG A 687 -26.90 9.80 22.39
C ARG A 687 -25.40 10.02 22.22
N HIS A 688 -24.64 9.85 23.29
CA HIS A 688 -23.20 10.03 23.34
C HIS A 688 -22.48 8.69 23.23
N LEU A 689 -21.60 8.57 22.24
CA LEU A 689 -20.61 7.51 22.12
C LEU A 689 -19.22 8.11 22.32
N GLN A 690 -18.45 7.55 23.24
CA GLN A 690 -17.06 7.90 23.45
C GLN A 690 -16.19 6.77 22.91
N PHE A 691 -15.52 7.02 21.78
CA PHE A 691 -14.60 6.07 21.17
C PHE A 691 -13.20 6.26 21.73
N THR A 692 -12.66 5.24 22.38
CA THR A 692 -11.21 5.15 22.63
C THR A 692 -10.54 4.74 21.33
N MET A 693 -9.69 5.61 20.80
CA MET A 693 -9.04 5.37 19.52
C MET A 693 -7.82 4.46 19.69
N PRO A 694 -7.59 3.54 18.74
CA PRO A 694 -6.36 2.75 18.70
C PRO A 694 -5.12 3.64 18.69
N THR A 695 -4.06 3.23 19.41
CA THR A 695 -2.79 3.97 19.52
C THR A 695 -1.61 3.14 18.99
N ASN A 696 -0.42 3.75 18.96
CA ASN A 696 0.83 3.12 18.52
C ASN A 696 0.66 2.46 17.15
N SER A 697 1.10 1.21 17.01
CA SER A 697 1.01 0.44 15.77
C SER A 697 -0.39 0.19 15.23
N SER A 698 -1.42 0.38 16.06
CA SER A 698 -2.82 0.28 15.66
C SER A 698 -3.44 1.63 15.31
N ALA A 699 -2.73 2.75 15.51
CA ALA A 699 -3.28 4.08 15.25
C ALA A 699 -3.75 4.23 13.80
N GLY A 700 -5.00 4.65 13.63
CA GLY A 700 -5.67 4.73 12.32
C GLY A 700 -6.49 3.49 11.93
N SER A 701 -6.42 2.40 12.69
CA SER A 701 -7.37 1.30 12.55
C SER A 701 -8.75 1.70 13.06
N SER A 702 -9.78 0.96 12.63
CA SER A 702 -11.17 1.24 13.02
C SER A 702 -11.50 0.64 14.38
N THR A 703 -12.32 1.36 15.14
CA THR A 703 -12.99 0.86 16.35
C THR A 703 -14.51 1.00 16.17
N SER A 704 -15.30 0.31 16.98
CA SER A 704 -16.76 0.33 16.84
C SER A 704 -17.49 0.25 18.17
N LEU A 705 -18.64 0.91 18.23
CA LEU A 705 -19.60 0.86 19.33
C LEU A 705 -21.01 0.70 18.76
N THR A 706 -21.95 0.28 19.60
CA THR A 706 -23.37 0.24 19.26
C THR A 706 -24.08 1.43 19.88
N LEU A 707 -24.86 2.14 19.06
CA LEU A 707 -25.77 3.19 19.50
C LEU A 707 -27.15 2.58 19.72
N ASP A 708 -27.69 2.71 20.92
CA ASP A 708 -29.03 2.22 21.26
C ASP A 708 -29.69 3.09 22.35
N VAL A 709 -30.88 2.67 22.79
CA VAL A 709 -31.63 3.38 23.84
C VAL A 709 -30.90 3.44 25.19
N ASN A 710 -29.95 2.51 25.44
CA ASN A 710 -29.17 2.42 26.68
C ASN A 710 -27.88 3.23 26.63
N SER A 711 -27.46 3.65 25.45
CA SER A 711 -26.32 4.55 25.29
C SER A 711 -26.55 5.84 26.11
N PRO A 712 -25.50 6.47 26.67
CA PRO A 712 -25.67 7.69 27.45
C PRO A 712 -26.39 8.78 26.65
N VAL A 713 -27.35 9.47 27.26
CA VAL A 713 -28.00 10.64 26.62
C VAL A 713 -27.00 11.79 26.58
N LYS A 714 -27.03 12.62 25.54
CA LYS A 714 -26.38 13.92 25.55
C LYS A 714 -26.98 14.76 26.67
N VAL A 715 -26.34 14.78 27.84
CA VAL A 715 -26.74 15.64 28.95
C VAL A 715 -26.26 17.04 28.57
N ALA A 716 -27.18 17.99 28.38
CA ALA A 716 -26.80 19.40 28.32
C ALA A 716 -25.96 19.70 29.58
N PRO A 717 -24.83 20.42 29.49
CA PRO A 717 -24.06 20.76 30.68
C PRO A 717 -25.04 21.35 31.69
N SER A 718 -25.13 20.71 32.86
CA SER A 718 -26.01 21.17 33.93
C SER A 718 -25.74 22.66 34.14
N PRO A 719 -26.75 23.54 34.18
CA PRO A 719 -26.50 24.93 34.51
C PRO A 719 -25.72 24.91 35.81
N TYR A 720 -24.53 25.52 35.80
CA TYR A 720 -23.66 25.56 36.96
C TYR A 720 -24.44 26.20 38.10
N THR A 721 -24.96 25.40 39.04
CA THR A 721 -25.66 25.86 40.25
C THR A 721 -24.69 26.10 41.40
N GLY A 722 -23.39 25.89 41.16
CA GLY A 722 -22.34 26.27 42.10
C GLY A 722 -22.26 27.78 42.20
N ASN A 723 -22.57 28.32 43.38
CA ASN A 723 -22.06 29.62 43.82
C ASN A 723 -20.52 29.59 43.72
N THR A 724 -19.97 29.99 42.58
CA THR A 724 -18.55 30.30 42.48
C THR A 724 -18.34 31.65 43.14
N SER A 725 -18.07 31.64 44.45
CA SER A 725 -17.11 32.56 45.00
C SER A 725 -15.80 32.32 44.25
N VAL A 726 -15.55 33.15 43.23
CA VAL A 726 -14.27 33.18 42.54
C VAL A 726 -13.22 33.55 43.59
N GLN A 727 -12.45 32.56 44.08
CA GLN A 727 -11.16 32.87 44.66
C GLN A 727 -10.28 33.38 43.52
N ARG A 728 -10.15 34.70 43.44
CA ARG A 728 -9.15 35.36 42.60
C ARG A 728 -7.78 34.86 43.02
N ALA A 729 -7.09 34.16 42.13
CA ALA A 729 -5.65 34.19 42.14
C ALA A 729 -5.25 35.65 41.84
N ASN A 730 -4.75 36.36 42.85
CA ASN A 730 -4.16 37.69 42.69
C ASN A 730 -2.87 37.57 41.87
N ILE A 731 -3.00 37.50 40.54
CA ILE A 731 -1.92 37.85 39.63
C ILE A 731 -2.04 39.38 39.43
N PRO A 732 -1.01 40.17 39.76
CA PRO A 732 -1.05 41.61 39.51
C PRO A 732 -1.00 41.87 38.00
N LEU A 733 -2.17 42.01 37.38
CA LEU A 733 -2.29 42.51 36.01
C LEU A 733 -2.03 44.02 36.03
N LYS A 734 -0.89 44.46 35.48
CA LYS A 734 -0.61 45.88 35.24
C LYS A 734 -1.52 46.37 34.12
N LEU A 735 -2.67 46.93 34.46
CA LEU A 735 -3.40 47.80 33.54
C LEU A 735 -2.46 48.96 33.11
N LYS A 736 -2.38 49.26 31.81
CA LYS A 736 -1.90 50.58 31.37
C LYS A 736 -2.79 51.61 32.05
N LYS A 737 -2.19 52.68 32.60
CA LYS A 737 -2.74 53.53 33.68
C LYS A 737 -4.12 54.17 33.41
N ASP A 738 -4.63 54.12 32.18
CA ASP A 738 -5.86 54.82 31.76
C ASP A 738 -6.78 53.99 30.82
N MET A 739 -6.58 52.67 30.71
CA MET A 739 -7.40 51.79 29.85
C MET A 739 -8.70 51.37 30.54
N GLN A 740 -9.85 51.59 29.89
CA GLN A 740 -11.15 51.09 30.37
C GLN A 740 -11.77 50.09 29.41
N VAL A 741 -12.42 49.07 29.98
CA VAL A 741 -13.16 48.05 29.23
C VAL A 741 -14.47 47.86 29.98
N TYR A 742 -15.62 48.14 29.39
CA TYR A 742 -16.93 47.97 30.04
C TYR A 742 -18.05 47.74 29.02
N LEU A 743 -19.14 47.14 29.48
CA LEU A 743 -20.37 46.99 28.70
C LEU A 743 -21.33 48.08 29.14
N GLU A 744 -21.81 48.89 28.20
CA GLU A 744 -22.82 49.90 28.45
C GLU A 744 -24.20 49.25 28.51
N GLU A 745 -24.83 49.27 29.70
CA GLU A 745 -26.02 48.46 30.02
C GLU A 745 -27.26 48.79 29.16
N ASN A 746 -27.39 50.04 28.70
CA ASN A 746 -28.55 50.49 27.95
C ASN A 746 -28.46 50.21 26.45
N THR A 747 -27.26 49.95 25.94
CA THR A 747 -26.97 49.85 24.49
C THR A 747 -26.36 48.51 24.11
N ASN A 748 -25.96 47.67 25.07
CA ASN A 748 -25.14 46.47 24.85
C ASN A 748 -23.85 46.75 24.07
N MET A 749 -23.33 47.97 24.16
CA MET A 749 -22.07 48.32 23.52
C MET A 749 -20.91 47.98 24.46
N LEU A 750 -20.02 47.10 24.01
CA LEU A 750 -18.73 46.90 24.66
C LEU A 750 -17.80 48.05 24.26
N VAL A 751 -17.47 48.90 25.22
CA VAL A 751 -16.60 50.06 25.06
C VAL A 751 -15.20 49.71 25.57
N LEU A 752 -14.22 49.89 24.69
CA LEU A 752 -12.79 49.81 25.01
C LEU A 752 -12.17 51.19 24.75
N SER A 753 -11.60 51.81 25.78
CA SER A 753 -10.96 53.12 25.66
C SER A 753 -9.48 53.12 26.03
N SER A 754 -8.73 54.04 25.44
CA SER A 754 -7.28 54.16 25.56
C SER A 754 -6.51 52.90 25.10
N ILE A 755 -6.96 52.28 24.01
CA ILE A 755 -6.46 50.99 23.47
C ILE A 755 -5.36 51.11 22.39
N ASN A 756 -4.63 52.23 22.36
CA ASN A 756 -3.52 52.41 21.43
C ASN A 756 -2.41 51.34 21.60
N HIS A 757 -1.87 50.88 20.47
CA HIS A 757 -0.76 49.91 20.38
C HIS A 757 -1.10 48.54 20.98
N LEU A 758 -2.22 47.97 20.54
CA LEU A 758 -2.66 46.63 20.90
C LEU A 758 -2.67 45.72 19.68
N LYS A 759 -2.31 44.46 19.92
CA LYS A 759 -2.32 43.47 18.85
C LYS A 759 -3.69 42.95 18.57
N LYS A 760 -4.44 42.62 19.63
CA LYS A 760 -5.64 41.80 19.52
C LYS A 760 -6.61 42.05 20.67
N VAL A 761 -7.89 42.17 20.32
CA VAL A 761 -9.02 42.00 21.24
C VAL A 761 -9.75 40.73 20.82
N GLU A 762 -9.86 39.78 21.73
CA GLU A 762 -10.51 38.49 21.50
C GLU A 762 -11.72 38.34 22.41
N ILE A 763 -12.89 38.07 21.83
CA ILE A 763 -14.13 37.79 22.55
C ILE A 763 -14.38 36.30 22.44
N THR A 764 -14.35 35.60 23.57
CA THR A 764 -14.48 34.15 23.65
C THR A 764 -15.72 33.79 24.46
N GLY A 765 -16.60 32.94 23.94
CA GLY A 765 -17.69 32.40 24.72
C GLY A 765 -17.17 31.52 25.86
N ILE A 766 -17.96 31.30 26.92
CA ILE A 766 -17.55 30.42 28.03
C ILE A 766 -17.23 28.97 27.60
N ASN A 767 -17.67 28.57 26.41
CA ASN A 767 -17.32 27.30 25.76
C ASN A 767 -15.90 27.27 25.14
N GLY A 768 -15.12 28.34 25.30
CA GLY A 768 -13.76 28.46 24.78
C GLY A 768 -13.68 28.79 23.29
N ARG A 769 -14.82 28.95 22.59
CA ARG A 769 -14.83 29.33 21.17
C ARG A 769 -14.72 30.85 21.03
N VAL A 770 -13.82 31.30 20.16
CA VAL A 770 -13.68 32.71 19.81
C VAL A 770 -14.92 33.13 19.01
N ALA A 771 -15.72 34.01 19.60
CA ALA A 771 -16.89 34.61 18.99
C ALA A 771 -16.50 35.76 18.03
N ALA A 772 -15.47 36.52 18.39
CA ALA A 772 -14.88 37.55 17.53
C ALA A 772 -13.42 37.83 17.89
N SER A 773 -12.66 38.27 16.91
CA SER A 773 -11.28 38.72 17.06
C SER A 773 -11.05 39.97 16.25
N TYR A 774 -10.39 40.96 16.84
CA TYR A 774 -10.00 42.20 16.19
C TYR A 774 -8.49 42.37 16.32
N ASP A 775 -7.78 42.31 15.20
CA ASP A 775 -6.32 42.33 15.14
C ASP A 775 -5.78 43.68 14.60
N ARG A 776 -4.53 44.01 14.96
CA ARG A 776 -3.76 45.21 14.51
C ARG A 776 -4.50 46.53 14.78
N LEU A 777 -4.89 46.73 16.03
CA LEU A 777 -5.68 47.88 16.46
C LEU A 777 -4.83 49.15 16.54
N ASN A 778 -4.99 50.02 15.54
CA ASN A 778 -4.44 51.38 15.50
C ASN A 778 -5.52 52.43 15.82
N VAL A 779 -6.39 52.13 16.78
CA VAL A 779 -7.49 53.00 17.20
C VAL A 779 -7.34 53.34 18.68
N TYR A 780 -7.77 54.55 19.07
CA TYR A 780 -7.73 55.01 20.46
C TYR A 780 -8.87 54.41 21.29
N ASP A 781 -10.06 54.40 20.72
CA ASP A 781 -11.26 53.81 21.31
C ASP A 781 -11.91 52.84 20.30
N MET A 782 -12.58 51.82 20.80
CA MET A 782 -13.34 50.85 20.02
C MET A 782 -14.65 50.52 20.73
N ASN A 783 -15.75 50.56 19.98
CA ASN A 783 -17.06 50.16 20.45
C ASN A 783 -17.53 48.95 19.64
N ILE A 784 -17.91 47.88 20.33
CA ILE A 784 -18.38 46.64 19.71
C ILE A 784 -19.84 46.43 20.12
N ASP A 785 -20.73 46.37 19.14
CA ASP A 785 -22.14 46.08 19.38
C ASP A 785 -22.32 44.61 19.75
N MET A 786 -22.55 44.36 21.04
CA MET A 786 -22.67 43.02 21.57
C MET A 786 -24.06 42.41 21.38
N SER A 787 -25.04 43.18 20.88
CA SER A 787 -26.39 42.67 20.60
C SER A 787 -26.43 41.66 19.45
N ASN A 788 -25.41 41.66 18.59
CA ASN A 788 -25.25 40.71 17.48
C ASN A 788 -24.72 39.33 17.93
N TYR A 789 -24.39 39.15 19.21
CA TYR A 789 -23.92 37.90 19.77
C TYR A 789 -25.03 37.24 20.61
N PRO A 790 -25.14 35.89 20.61
CA PRO A 790 -26.11 35.20 21.45
C PRO A 790 -26.00 35.61 22.93
N LYS A 791 -27.14 35.76 23.63
CA LYS A 791 -27.13 36.02 25.08
C LYS A 791 -26.31 34.98 25.82
N GLY A 792 -25.44 35.41 26.72
CA GLY A 792 -24.46 34.53 27.32
C GLY A 792 -23.34 35.23 28.05
N VAL A 793 -22.40 34.44 28.56
CA VAL A 793 -21.19 34.92 29.23
C VAL A 793 -20.02 34.85 28.27
N TYR A 794 -19.35 35.99 28.11
CA TYR A 794 -18.20 36.17 27.24
C TYR A 794 -16.98 36.61 28.04
N ILE A 795 -15.82 36.19 27.58
CA ILE A 795 -14.52 36.57 28.10
C ILE A 795 -13.86 37.44 27.03
N VAL A 796 -13.61 38.70 27.36
CA VAL A 796 -12.89 39.64 26.50
C VAL A 796 -11.45 39.67 26.94
N ARG A 797 -10.53 39.24 26.08
CA ARG A 797 -9.09 39.25 26.32
C ARG A 797 -8.43 40.30 25.45
N ILE A 798 -7.55 41.07 26.06
CA ILE A 798 -6.79 42.12 25.39
C ILE A 798 -5.31 41.76 25.42
N LEU A 799 -4.70 41.67 24.24
CA LEU A 799 -3.31 41.26 24.09
C LEU A 799 -2.44 42.38 23.51
N ASP A 800 -1.23 42.52 24.03
CA ASP A 800 -0.21 43.44 23.50
C ASP A 800 0.46 42.91 22.22
N GLU A 801 1.31 43.73 21.60
CA GLU A 801 2.09 43.40 20.40
C GLU A 801 2.94 42.11 20.53
N LYS A 802 3.25 41.68 21.75
CA LYS A 802 4.03 40.48 22.06
C LYS A 802 3.15 39.27 22.43
N ASN A 803 1.84 39.31 22.21
CA ASN A 803 0.87 38.29 22.61
C ASN A 803 0.76 38.09 24.15
N GLN A 804 1.10 39.09 24.96
CA GLN A 804 0.90 39.02 26.41
C GLN A 804 -0.47 39.57 26.80
N LEU A 805 -1.17 38.86 27.69
CA LEU A 805 -2.47 39.29 28.21
C LEU A 805 -2.28 40.55 29.07
N ILE A 806 -2.88 41.66 28.64
CA ILE A 806 -2.90 42.93 29.38
C ILE A 806 -4.04 42.92 30.39
N THR A 807 -5.23 42.53 29.95
CA THR A 807 -6.42 42.43 30.80
C THR A 807 -7.42 41.43 30.23
N GLU A 808 -8.27 40.94 31.11
CA GLU A 808 -9.39 40.05 30.81
C GLU A 808 -10.62 40.58 31.54
N LYS A 809 -11.76 40.65 30.84
CA LYS A 809 -13.03 41.03 31.45
C LYS A 809 -14.12 40.02 31.08
N VAL A 810 -14.82 39.55 32.10
CA VAL A 810 -16.01 38.73 31.92
C VAL A 810 -17.22 39.65 31.77
N LEU A 811 -17.99 39.42 30.71
CA LEU A 811 -19.19 40.16 30.38
C LEU A 811 -20.37 39.19 30.29
N LYS A 812 -21.53 39.64 30.75
CA LYS A 812 -22.80 38.94 30.57
C LYS A 812 -23.69 39.81 29.71
N ILE A 813 -24.13 39.27 28.58
CA ILE A 813 -25.06 39.90 27.62
C ILE A 813 -26.44 39.28 27.78
#